data_AF-A0A3S4D5Q1-F1
#
_entry.id   AF-A0A3S4D5Q1-F1
#
_cell.length_a   1.000
_cell.length_b   1.000
_cell.length_c   1.000
_cell.angle_alpha   90.00
_cell.angle_beta   90.00
_cell.angle_gamma   90.00
#
_symmetry.space_group_name_H-M   'P 1'
#
loop_
_entity.id
_entity.type
_entity.pdbx_description
1 polymer ?
#
loop_
_entity_poly.entity_id
_entity_poly.type
_entity_poly.pdbx_seq_one_letter_code
_entity_poly.pdbx_strand_id
1 'polypeptide(L)'
;MGAYVSSAHCAARHGITPNCSVVLSPDNSTAVLLGGATFGNFQGDPDIAGIGVLGAFLSITITSLVLAVISTAWWTEKHVFGLKNWITEEEKARKNWKLSFSGILEALIVTCSDQQVFTGGAYAITLRYAKACSVSAYHYNVVTNMLLVSCATHLMALTISRNYWHHFSVAALRITVTTLLFIVTGVLLANAGSTSLGFPTKVPADTDQYSLMLLPAACFQTGDQASLSKEIEKSLKASSVDAFFSGQIPGFGNYLIMCLFYLIAMAVSLGRIIPGGLDHHGRRSRFIRWMRRVFPVLFRIKRFFYALFCLYLFAGVGISAWTVGIAADYIFHLRRWVNESGWMQPVNNQNPENDPTTFGQLVPVLLMSLTVFTFLQIISQRVYDHHKRHHHPKYTSLRRDSSPSPHAPDHSAMSVASPGRYDHPPADGAPHQVYDVSHPLDSSSSRVDEKDKRIPFVDVRIVAEPIDIELAMEQVGTGGGGESVPATHPVQHAASMPSLLSPTPTADPVPATTTTTSDISTSASGSSSGVPPETAPASAPGPGPANTNTNTNTNTNINPMDTSNPTMTTAPPTTTAPNNPSTGSTGSSPASPASPPPTATDPTPANRGSLFKRIARARDARRAAAAAAAEGAVAEEGTTVAAETKALVSGERETERERER
;
A
#
# COMPACT_ATOMS: atom_id res chain seq x y z
N MET A 1 -23.36 -7.61 7.29
CA MET A 1 -22.71 -6.36 6.84
C MET A 1 -22.62 -6.41 5.32
N GLY A 2 -23.61 -5.85 4.60
CA GLY A 2 -23.62 -5.93 3.14
C GLY A 2 -22.42 -5.16 2.57
N ALA A 3 -21.61 -5.80 1.74
CA ALA A 3 -20.40 -5.25 1.12
C ALA A 3 -20.64 -4.77 -0.33
N TYR A 4 -21.91 -4.60 -0.71
CA TYR A 4 -22.38 -4.29 -2.05
C TYR A 4 -23.22 -3.01 -2.04
N VAL A 5 -23.01 -2.11 -2.99
CA VAL A 5 -23.81 -0.88 -3.12
C VAL A 5 -24.34 -0.79 -4.55
N SER A 6 -25.57 -1.26 -4.78
CA SER A 6 -26.28 -0.99 -6.03
C SER A 6 -27.01 0.35 -5.95
N SER A 7 -27.39 0.89 -7.10
CA SER A 7 -28.29 2.06 -7.18
C SER A 7 -29.58 1.85 -6.37
N ALA A 8 -30.19 0.66 -6.46
CA ALA A 8 -31.36 0.30 -5.67
C ALA A 8 -31.06 0.29 -4.16
N HIS A 9 -29.88 -0.19 -3.76
CA HIS A 9 -29.46 -0.17 -2.35
C HIS A 9 -29.23 1.25 -1.84
N CYS A 10 -28.64 2.13 -2.66
CA CYS A 10 -28.47 3.54 -2.33
C CYS A 10 -29.81 4.24 -2.09
N ALA A 11 -30.78 4.02 -2.98
CA ALA A 11 -32.10 4.60 -2.84
C ALA A 11 -32.81 4.07 -1.58
N ALA A 12 -32.77 2.75 -1.35
CA ALA A 12 -33.45 2.12 -0.23
C ALA A 12 -32.83 2.44 1.14
N ARG A 13 -31.50 2.52 1.24
CA ARG A 13 -30.80 2.67 2.53
C ARG A 13 -30.43 4.10 2.86
N HIS A 14 -30.04 4.89 1.85
CA HIS A 14 -29.51 6.23 2.04
C HIS A 14 -30.45 7.32 1.50
N GLY A 15 -31.54 6.95 0.81
CA GLY A 15 -32.40 7.92 0.13
C GLY A 15 -31.70 8.63 -1.03
N ILE A 16 -30.55 8.11 -1.49
CA ILE A 16 -29.76 8.69 -2.58
C ILE A 16 -29.98 7.85 -3.82
N THR A 17 -30.56 8.43 -4.87
CA THR A 17 -30.67 7.77 -6.18
C THR A 17 -29.51 8.23 -7.06
N PRO A 18 -28.46 7.41 -7.26
CA PRO A 18 -27.35 7.81 -8.11
C PRO A 18 -27.84 8.05 -9.54
N ASN A 19 -27.44 9.17 -10.13
CA ASN A 19 -27.80 9.47 -11.50
C ASN A 19 -26.97 8.60 -12.45
N CYS A 20 -27.62 7.59 -13.04
CA CYS A 20 -27.01 6.67 -14.00
C CYS A 20 -27.36 7.00 -15.46
N SER A 21 -27.89 8.19 -15.73
CA SER A 21 -28.27 8.60 -17.08
C SER A 21 -27.07 8.94 -17.95
N VAL A 22 -27.15 8.53 -19.22
CA VAL A 22 -26.21 8.89 -20.27
C VAL A 22 -27.03 9.56 -21.36
N VAL A 23 -26.81 10.85 -21.58
CA VAL A 23 -27.45 11.60 -22.67
C VAL A 23 -26.40 11.82 -23.74
N LEU A 24 -26.60 11.16 -24.88
CA LEU A 24 -25.76 11.32 -26.06
C LEU A 24 -26.28 12.49 -26.90
N SER A 25 -25.37 13.15 -27.60
CA SER A 25 -25.66 14.16 -28.62
C SER A 25 -26.47 13.52 -29.76
N PRO A 26 -27.21 14.32 -30.57
CA PRO A 26 -28.02 13.80 -31.68
C PRO A 26 -27.25 12.93 -32.70
N ASP A 27 -25.93 13.13 -32.80
CA ASP A 27 -25.02 12.33 -33.64
C ASP A 27 -24.64 10.98 -33.01
N ASN A 28 -25.09 10.71 -31.79
CA ASN A 28 -24.83 9.51 -31.00
C ASN A 28 -23.32 9.24 -30.75
N SER A 29 -22.47 10.25 -30.98
CA SER A 29 -21.01 10.09 -30.96
C SER A 29 -20.36 10.73 -29.74
N THR A 30 -21.01 11.75 -29.16
CA THR A 30 -20.51 12.48 -27.99
C THR A 30 -21.51 12.40 -26.84
N ALA A 31 -21.04 12.24 -25.60
CA ALA A 31 -21.89 12.35 -24.43
C ALA A 31 -22.03 13.81 -24.01
N VAL A 32 -23.25 14.31 -23.92
CA VAL A 32 -23.57 15.67 -23.46
C VAL A 32 -23.72 15.70 -21.94
N LEU A 33 -24.28 14.64 -21.37
CA LEU A 33 -24.52 14.51 -19.93
C LEU A 33 -24.18 13.10 -19.47
N LEU A 34 -23.34 12.98 -18.44
CA LEU A 34 -22.99 11.72 -17.78
C LEU A 34 -23.28 11.84 -16.29
N GLY A 35 -24.32 11.14 -15.82
CA GLY A 35 -24.67 11.10 -14.40
C GLY A 35 -24.96 12.48 -13.81
N GLY A 36 -25.47 13.40 -14.62
CA GLY A 36 -25.75 14.78 -14.23
C GLY A 36 -24.57 15.75 -14.39
N ALA A 37 -23.36 15.26 -14.69
CA ALA A 37 -22.23 16.12 -15.04
C ALA A 37 -22.22 16.39 -16.55
N THR A 38 -22.02 17.66 -16.94
CA THR A 38 -21.71 18.05 -18.31
C THR A 38 -20.20 18.15 -18.51
N PHE A 39 -19.76 18.29 -19.76
CA PHE A 39 -18.36 18.59 -20.07
C PHE A 39 -17.86 19.81 -19.25
N GLY A 40 -16.66 19.70 -18.68
CA GLY A 40 -16.06 20.72 -17.79
C GLY A 40 -16.68 20.86 -16.40
N ASN A 41 -17.67 20.03 -16.02
CA ASN A 41 -18.37 20.11 -14.73
C ASN A 41 -18.25 18.83 -13.89
N PHE A 42 -17.39 17.89 -14.26
CA PHE A 42 -17.12 16.71 -13.44
C PHE A 42 -16.26 17.10 -12.23
N GLN A 43 -16.79 16.90 -11.02
CA GLN A 43 -16.09 17.23 -9.78
C GLN A 43 -14.98 16.19 -9.49
N GLY A 44 -13.73 16.65 -9.47
CA GLY A 44 -12.60 15.82 -9.02
C GLY A 44 -12.62 15.59 -7.50
N ASP A 45 -12.05 14.48 -7.05
CA ASP A 45 -11.88 14.15 -5.63
C ASP A 45 -10.38 14.07 -5.28
N PRO A 46 -9.76 15.22 -4.94
CA PRO A 46 -8.33 15.28 -4.63
C PRO A 46 -7.94 14.44 -3.41
N ASP A 47 -8.88 14.09 -2.52
CA ASP A 47 -8.58 13.24 -1.37
C ASP A 47 -8.49 11.75 -1.76
N ILE A 48 -8.98 11.38 -2.95
CA ILE A 48 -8.94 10.02 -3.50
C ILE A 48 -7.91 9.88 -4.62
N ALA A 49 -7.99 10.73 -5.64
CA ALA A 49 -7.15 10.66 -6.83
C ALA A 49 -6.08 11.77 -6.89
N GLY A 50 -5.88 12.47 -5.77
CA GLY A 50 -4.87 13.51 -5.64
C GLY A 50 -3.45 13.00 -5.83
N ILE A 51 -2.62 13.79 -6.49
CA ILE A 51 -1.21 13.44 -6.74
C ILE A 51 -0.42 13.27 -5.44
N GLY A 52 -0.74 14.03 -4.39
CA GLY A 52 -0.11 13.92 -3.07
C GLY A 52 -0.41 12.59 -2.38
N VAL A 53 -1.69 12.17 -2.38
CA VAL A 53 -2.10 10.85 -1.87
C VAL A 53 -1.35 9.74 -2.60
N LEU A 54 -1.36 9.78 -3.94
CA LEU A 54 -0.74 8.75 -4.77
C LEU A 54 0.77 8.72 -4.64
N GLY A 55 1.41 9.89 -4.61
CA GLY A 55 2.84 10.04 -4.38
C GLY A 55 3.23 9.46 -3.02
N ALA A 56 2.47 9.77 -1.96
CA ALA A 56 2.73 9.24 -0.64
C ALA A 56 2.59 7.71 -0.62
N PHE A 57 1.48 7.20 -1.15
CA PHE A 57 1.20 5.77 -1.21
C PHE A 57 2.28 4.99 -1.95
N LEU A 58 2.64 5.45 -3.15
CA LEU A 58 3.64 4.79 -3.99
C LEU A 58 5.05 4.91 -3.39
N SER A 59 5.39 6.04 -2.76
CA SER A 59 6.72 6.22 -2.17
C SER A 59 6.99 5.25 -1.02
N ILE A 60 6.00 4.98 -0.16
CA ILE A 60 6.12 4.01 0.94
C ILE A 60 6.30 2.61 0.36
N THR A 61 5.51 2.24 -0.64
CA THR A 61 5.59 0.91 -1.25
C THR A 61 6.87 0.70 -2.04
N ILE A 62 7.32 1.69 -2.82
CA ILE A 62 8.60 1.62 -3.56
C ILE A 62 9.76 1.51 -2.56
N THR A 63 9.74 2.28 -1.48
CA THR A 63 10.73 2.17 -0.41
C THR A 63 10.74 0.77 0.18
N SER A 64 9.58 0.23 0.54
CA SER A 64 9.44 -1.15 1.03
C SER A 64 9.97 -2.17 0.01
N LEU A 65 9.72 -1.97 -1.28
CA LEU A 65 10.18 -2.84 -2.35
C LEU A 65 11.72 -2.81 -2.50
N VAL A 66 12.33 -1.63 -2.45
CA VAL A 66 13.80 -1.49 -2.49
C VAL A 66 14.44 -2.19 -1.29
N LEU A 67 13.93 -1.95 -0.08
CA LEU A 67 14.39 -2.63 1.14
C LEU A 67 14.22 -4.15 1.05
N ALA A 68 13.11 -4.59 0.45
CA ALA A 68 12.81 -6.00 0.22
C ALA A 68 13.82 -6.68 -0.72
N VAL A 69 14.16 -6.02 -1.83
CA VAL A 69 15.19 -6.47 -2.78
C VAL A 69 16.55 -6.57 -2.09
N ILE A 70 16.96 -5.53 -1.36
CA ILE A 70 18.24 -5.51 -0.63
C ILE A 70 18.29 -6.65 0.39
N SER A 71 17.22 -6.84 1.17
CA SER A 71 17.14 -7.91 2.18
C SER A 71 17.22 -9.30 1.54
N THR A 72 16.57 -9.50 0.40
CA THR A 72 16.56 -10.76 -0.35
C THR A 72 17.92 -11.06 -0.98
N ALA A 73 18.55 -10.06 -1.61
CA ALA A 73 19.89 -10.17 -2.17
C ALA A 73 20.92 -10.53 -1.09
N TRP A 74 20.90 -9.79 0.03
CA TRP A 74 21.77 -10.05 1.18
C TRP A 74 21.60 -11.46 1.76
N TRP A 75 20.35 -11.94 1.86
CA TRP A 75 20.09 -13.30 2.33
C TRP A 75 20.64 -14.34 1.36
N THR A 76 20.43 -14.14 0.06
CA THR A 76 20.86 -15.02 -1.02
C THR A 76 22.38 -15.14 -1.06
N GLU A 77 23.10 -14.02 -1.02
CA GLU A 77 24.57 -13.98 -0.92
C GLU A 77 25.07 -14.84 0.24
N LYS A 78 24.47 -14.65 1.42
CA LYS A 78 24.89 -15.33 2.65
C LYS A 78 24.62 -16.84 2.66
N HIS A 79 23.52 -17.30 2.06
CA HIS A 79 23.04 -18.69 2.21
C HIS A 79 23.22 -19.56 0.97
N VAL A 80 23.16 -18.97 -0.23
CA VAL A 80 23.21 -19.72 -1.50
C VAL A 80 24.62 -19.74 -2.08
N PHE A 81 25.29 -18.59 -2.12
CA PHE A 81 26.62 -18.47 -2.74
C PHE A 81 27.77 -18.95 -1.85
N GLY A 82 27.51 -19.25 -0.58
CA GLY A 82 28.51 -19.88 0.28
C GLY A 82 29.76 -19.04 0.54
N LEU A 83 29.71 -17.71 0.30
CA LEU A 83 30.81 -16.77 0.64
C LEU A 83 31.29 -16.89 2.09
N LYS A 84 30.46 -17.49 2.95
CA LYS A 84 30.74 -17.74 4.37
C LYS A 84 31.89 -18.73 4.64
N ASN A 85 32.33 -19.52 3.66
CA ASN A 85 33.49 -20.41 3.86
C ASN A 85 34.83 -19.67 3.86
N TRP A 86 34.84 -18.40 3.41
CA TRP A 86 36.07 -17.59 3.33
C TRP A 86 36.28 -16.67 4.53
N ILE A 87 35.29 -16.52 5.41
CA ILE A 87 35.33 -15.60 6.54
C ILE A 87 35.72 -16.37 7.80
N THR A 88 36.95 -16.13 8.26
CA THR A 88 37.58 -16.72 9.44
C THR A 88 36.73 -16.50 10.71
N GLU A 89 36.75 -17.45 11.66
CA GLU A 89 35.98 -17.39 12.91
C GLU A 89 36.30 -16.14 13.76
N GLU A 90 37.54 -15.64 13.72
CA GLU A 90 37.91 -14.37 14.36
C GLU A 90 37.17 -13.17 13.75
N GLU A 91 36.97 -13.20 12.43
CA GLU A 91 36.20 -12.17 11.73
C GLU A 91 34.71 -12.30 12.03
N LYS A 92 34.18 -13.50 12.33
CA LYS A 92 32.81 -13.68 12.85
C LYS A 92 32.65 -13.12 14.27
N ALA A 93 33.64 -13.30 15.14
CA ALA A 93 33.61 -12.71 16.48
C ALA A 93 33.65 -11.17 16.42
N ARG A 94 34.44 -10.60 15.50
CA ARG A 94 34.46 -9.15 15.23
C ARG A 94 33.18 -8.68 14.52
N LYS A 95 32.59 -9.50 13.62
CA LYS A 95 31.33 -9.22 12.90
C LYS A 95 30.05 -9.50 13.68
N ASN A 96 30.09 -10.16 14.85
CA ASN A 96 28.94 -10.20 15.78
C ASN A 96 28.50 -8.80 16.22
N TRP A 97 29.36 -7.80 15.98
CA TRP A 97 29.12 -6.39 16.19
C TRP A 97 28.53 -5.63 14.99
N LYS A 98 28.47 -6.25 13.79
CA LYS A 98 27.67 -5.67 12.70
C LYS A 98 26.24 -5.60 13.21
N LEU A 99 25.74 -4.38 13.44
CA LEU A 99 24.33 -4.08 13.63
C LEU A 99 23.55 -5.06 12.77
N SER A 100 22.52 -5.71 13.33
CA SER A 100 21.67 -6.63 12.58
C SER A 100 20.97 -5.84 11.49
N PHE A 101 21.66 -5.60 10.37
CA PHE A 101 21.20 -4.78 9.26
C PHE A 101 19.93 -5.39 8.70
N SER A 102 19.89 -6.73 8.61
CA SER A 102 18.68 -7.49 8.33
C SER A 102 17.53 -7.19 9.30
N GLY A 103 17.80 -6.96 10.58
CA GLY A 103 16.78 -6.59 11.57
C GLY A 103 16.30 -5.14 11.42
N ILE A 104 17.16 -4.21 11.00
CA ILE A 104 16.77 -2.82 10.70
C ILE A 104 15.90 -2.79 9.44
N LEU A 105 16.34 -3.44 8.35
CA LEU A 105 15.56 -3.55 7.11
C LEU A 105 14.20 -4.20 7.37
N GLU A 106 14.17 -5.28 8.16
CA GLU A 106 12.93 -5.96 8.55
C GLU A 106 11.98 -5.04 9.32
N ALA A 107 12.49 -4.31 10.32
CA ALA A 107 11.68 -3.35 11.09
C ALA A 107 11.13 -2.21 10.20
N LEU A 108 11.93 -1.72 9.25
CA LEU A 108 11.50 -0.70 8.30
C LEU A 108 10.39 -1.18 7.36
N ILE A 109 10.60 -2.33 6.72
CA ILE A 109 9.59 -2.94 5.82
C ILE A 109 8.29 -3.16 6.57
N VAL A 110 8.38 -3.65 7.81
CA VAL A 110 7.22 -3.84 8.69
C VAL A 110 6.53 -2.50 9.01
N THR A 111 7.28 -1.44 9.26
CA THR A 111 6.72 -0.10 9.52
C THR A 111 6.03 0.46 8.28
N CYS A 112 6.65 0.36 7.10
CA CYS A 112 6.03 0.72 5.82
C CYS A 112 4.71 -0.05 5.60
N SER A 113 4.71 -1.33 5.95
CA SER A 113 3.52 -2.17 5.91
C SER A 113 2.43 -1.62 6.82
N ASP A 114 2.73 -1.34 8.09
CA ASP A 114 1.73 -0.84 9.04
C ASP A 114 1.06 0.45 8.57
N GLN A 115 1.83 1.38 7.99
CA GLN A 115 1.25 2.61 7.44
C GLN A 115 0.30 2.35 6.28
N GLN A 116 0.65 1.42 5.38
CA GLN A 116 -0.23 1.04 4.29
C GLN A 116 -1.48 0.30 4.76
N VAL A 117 -1.42 -0.45 5.87
CA VAL A 117 -2.64 -1.11 6.40
C VAL A 117 -3.65 -0.09 6.87
N PHE A 118 -3.21 0.92 7.60
CA PHE A 118 -4.10 1.94 8.16
C PHE A 118 -4.61 2.87 7.07
N THR A 119 -3.73 3.29 6.16
CA THR A 119 -4.11 4.17 5.05
C THR A 119 -5.03 3.45 4.07
N GLY A 120 -4.66 2.25 3.61
CA GLY A 120 -5.51 1.43 2.75
C GLY A 120 -6.82 1.03 3.43
N GLY A 121 -6.78 0.69 4.72
CA GLY A 121 -7.98 0.41 5.51
C GLY A 121 -8.92 1.61 5.60
N ALA A 122 -8.39 2.82 5.84
CA ALA A 122 -9.18 4.04 5.84
C ALA A 122 -9.84 4.28 4.48
N TYR A 123 -9.12 4.13 3.36
CA TYR A 123 -9.71 4.22 2.03
C TYR A 123 -10.81 3.19 1.78
N ALA A 124 -10.59 1.94 2.18
CA ALA A 124 -11.57 0.88 2.04
C ALA A 124 -12.86 1.17 2.84
N ILE A 125 -12.72 1.67 4.08
CA ILE A 125 -13.84 2.06 4.94
C ILE A 125 -14.56 3.29 4.35
N THR A 126 -13.83 4.33 3.96
CA THR A 126 -14.40 5.56 3.37
C THR A 126 -15.16 5.26 2.09
N LEU A 127 -14.59 4.46 1.19
CA LEU A 127 -15.25 4.01 -0.04
C LEU A 127 -16.53 3.25 0.27
N ARG A 128 -16.52 2.43 1.32
CA ARG A 128 -17.65 1.56 1.68
C ARG A 128 -18.78 2.29 2.40
N TYR A 129 -18.47 3.21 3.30
CA TYR A 129 -19.44 3.78 4.23
C TYR A 129 -19.71 5.27 4.01
N ALA A 130 -18.71 6.04 3.58
CA ALA A 130 -18.87 7.49 3.40
C ALA A 130 -19.22 7.88 1.97
N LYS A 131 -18.58 7.23 0.97
CA LYS A 131 -18.69 7.61 -0.45
C LYS A 131 -19.38 6.56 -1.32
N ALA A 132 -20.03 5.57 -0.72
CA ALA A 132 -20.51 4.38 -1.41
C ALA A 132 -21.44 4.65 -2.60
N CYS A 133 -22.32 5.65 -2.47
CA CYS A 133 -23.34 5.99 -3.46
C CYS A 133 -22.94 7.11 -4.43
N SER A 134 -21.90 7.88 -4.12
CA SER A 134 -21.50 9.07 -4.87
C SER A 134 -20.12 8.96 -5.51
N VAL A 135 -19.31 7.97 -5.13
CA VAL A 135 -18.01 7.74 -5.76
C VAL A 135 -18.18 7.37 -7.23
N SER A 136 -17.46 8.05 -8.13
CA SER A 136 -17.44 7.68 -9.54
C SER A 136 -16.67 6.38 -9.76
N ALA A 137 -16.95 5.68 -10.86
CA ALA A 137 -16.22 4.46 -11.23
C ALA A 137 -14.71 4.74 -11.46
N TYR A 138 -14.35 5.94 -11.92
CA TYR A 138 -12.98 6.43 -11.99
C TYR A 138 -12.29 6.41 -10.62
N HIS A 139 -12.84 7.12 -9.62
CA HIS A 139 -12.27 7.16 -8.27
C HIS A 139 -12.26 5.78 -7.62
N TYR A 140 -13.28 4.96 -7.88
CA TYR A 140 -13.35 3.56 -7.43
C TYR A 140 -12.19 2.72 -7.99
N ASN A 141 -11.89 2.85 -9.29
CA ASN A 141 -10.76 2.17 -9.93
C ASN A 141 -9.41 2.63 -9.36
N VAL A 142 -9.25 3.92 -9.06
CA VAL A 142 -8.03 4.44 -8.41
C VAL A 142 -7.86 3.81 -7.02
N VAL A 143 -8.89 3.86 -6.16
CA VAL A 143 -8.83 3.29 -4.81
C VAL A 143 -8.56 1.79 -4.83
N THR A 144 -9.27 1.02 -5.67
CA THR A 144 -9.08 -0.43 -5.73
C THR A 144 -7.67 -0.83 -6.16
N ASN A 145 -7.07 -0.09 -7.09
CA ASN A 145 -5.67 -0.31 -7.45
C ASN A 145 -4.69 0.12 -6.34
N MET A 146 -4.97 1.19 -5.58
CA MET A 146 -4.20 1.52 -4.37
C MET A 146 -4.31 0.43 -3.30
N LEU A 147 -5.48 -0.18 -3.12
CA LEU A 147 -5.66 -1.31 -2.21
C LEU A 147 -4.86 -2.54 -2.64
N LEU A 148 -4.72 -2.79 -3.95
CA LEU A 148 -3.79 -3.81 -4.48
C LEU A 148 -2.33 -3.50 -4.14
N VAL A 149 -1.91 -2.24 -4.27
CA VAL A 149 -0.56 -1.78 -3.86
C VAL A 149 -0.36 -1.99 -2.34
N SER A 150 -1.40 -1.75 -1.53
CA SER A 150 -1.39 -2.03 -0.09
C SER A 150 -1.13 -3.52 0.18
N CYS A 151 -1.95 -4.38 -0.44
CA CYS A 151 -1.86 -5.83 -0.32
C CYS A 151 -0.47 -6.35 -0.73
N ALA A 152 0.11 -5.79 -1.79
CA ALA A 152 1.47 -6.15 -2.25
C ALA A 152 2.52 -5.75 -1.21
N THR A 153 2.36 -4.59 -0.57
CA THR A 153 3.27 -4.13 0.51
C THR A 153 3.22 -5.07 1.71
N HIS A 154 2.03 -5.52 2.11
CA HIS A 154 1.88 -6.52 3.18
C HIS A 154 2.48 -7.87 2.82
N LEU A 155 2.31 -8.31 1.57
CA LEU A 155 2.91 -9.54 1.08
C LEU A 155 4.44 -9.48 1.17
N MET A 156 5.06 -8.36 0.76
CA MET A 156 6.51 -8.15 0.92
C MET A 156 6.95 -8.23 2.38
N ALA A 157 6.21 -7.58 3.29
CA ALA A 157 6.55 -7.60 4.70
C ALA A 157 6.48 -9.00 5.31
N LEU A 158 5.42 -9.76 5.00
CA LEU A 158 5.21 -11.10 5.52
C LEU A 158 6.22 -12.11 4.96
N THR A 159 6.59 -11.96 3.68
CA THR A 159 7.52 -12.88 3.01
C THR A 159 8.95 -12.75 3.55
N ILE A 160 9.40 -11.52 3.79
CA ILE A 160 10.79 -11.21 4.17
C ILE A 160 11.02 -11.27 5.68
N SER A 161 10.02 -10.89 6.48
CA SER A 161 10.18 -10.83 7.93
C SER A 161 10.37 -12.23 8.53
N ARG A 162 11.54 -12.48 9.12
CA ARG A 162 11.87 -13.74 9.82
C ARG A 162 11.37 -13.74 11.25
N ASN A 163 11.39 -12.59 11.90
CA ASN A 163 11.04 -12.35 13.29
C ASN A 163 9.65 -11.69 13.40
N TYR A 164 8.79 -11.88 12.40
CA TYR A 164 7.45 -11.31 12.38
C TYR A 164 6.66 -11.60 13.67
N TRP A 165 6.83 -12.81 14.21
CA TRP A 165 6.15 -13.30 15.41
C TRP A 165 6.91 -13.05 16.73
N HIS A 166 7.93 -12.19 16.75
CA HIS A 166 8.66 -11.88 17.97
C HIS A 166 7.71 -11.34 19.06
N HIS A 167 6.72 -10.53 18.67
CA HIS A 167 5.63 -10.08 19.52
C HIS A 167 4.32 -10.69 19.02
N PHE A 168 3.97 -11.88 19.54
CA PHE A 168 2.84 -12.67 19.05
C PHE A 168 1.53 -11.87 18.93
N SER A 169 1.17 -11.05 19.92
CA SER A 169 -0.07 -10.27 19.91
C SER A 169 -0.10 -9.22 18.79
N VAL A 170 1.01 -8.51 18.58
CA VAL A 170 1.14 -7.49 17.53
C VAL A 170 1.13 -8.14 16.16
N ALA A 171 1.83 -9.28 16.01
CA ALA A 171 1.85 -10.06 14.79
C ALA A 171 0.45 -10.60 14.43
N ALA A 172 -0.27 -11.16 15.41
CA ALA A 172 -1.63 -11.65 15.23
C ALA A 172 -2.58 -10.53 14.81
N LEU A 173 -2.53 -9.38 15.48
CA LEU A 173 -3.32 -8.20 15.10
C LEU A 173 -3.04 -7.79 13.64
N ARG A 174 -1.76 -7.68 13.27
CA ARG A 174 -1.36 -7.30 11.91
C ARG A 174 -1.86 -8.28 10.86
N ILE A 175 -1.74 -9.58 11.10
CA ILE A 175 -2.28 -10.62 10.19
C ILE A 175 -3.80 -10.50 10.09
N THR A 176 -4.52 -10.28 11.19
CA THR A 176 -5.97 -10.12 11.17
C THR A 176 -6.39 -8.91 10.35
N VAL A 177 -5.80 -7.74 10.60
CA VAL A 177 -6.14 -6.50 9.86
C VAL A 177 -5.75 -6.63 8.39
N THR A 178 -4.56 -7.19 8.09
CA THR A 178 -4.13 -7.44 6.71
C THR A 178 -5.07 -8.40 6.00
N THR A 179 -5.49 -9.49 6.65
CA THR A 179 -6.43 -10.47 6.08
C THR A 179 -7.79 -9.82 5.80
N LEU A 180 -8.28 -8.97 6.70
CA LEU A 180 -9.48 -8.18 6.48
C LEU A 180 -9.31 -7.27 5.25
N LEU A 181 -8.16 -6.61 5.11
CA LEU A 181 -7.87 -5.75 3.96
C LEU A 181 -7.85 -6.54 2.65
N PHE A 182 -7.25 -7.73 2.61
CA PHE A 182 -7.30 -8.63 1.44
C PHE A 182 -8.75 -8.99 1.10
N ILE A 183 -9.55 -9.41 2.09
CA ILE A 183 -10.96 -9.76 1.89
C ILE A 183 -11.75 -8.58 1.31
N VAL A 184 -11.62 -7.39 1.91
CA VAL A 184 -12.33 -6.18 1.44
C VAL A 184 -11.88 -5.81 0.04
N THR A 185 -10.58 -5.87 -0.26
CA THR A 185 -10.05 -5.62 -1.61
C THR A 185 -10.62 -6.60 -2.63
N GLY A 186 -10.68 -7.88 -2.28
CA GLY A 186 -11.28 -8.92 -3.13
C GLY A 186 -12.76 -8.68 -3.39
N VAL A 187 -13.53 -8.29 -2.37
CA VAL A 187 -14.95 -7.94 -2.53
C VAL A 187 -15.10 -6.72 -3.42
N LEU A 188 -14.32 -5.65 -3.21
CA LEU A 188 -14.39 -4.45 -4.04
C LEU A 188 -14.07 -4.74 -5.51
N LEU A 189 -13.08 -5.59 -5.78
CA LEU A 189 -12.76 -5.99 -7.16
C LEU A 189 -13.84 -6.91 -7.75
N ALA A 190 -14.39 -7.85 -7.00
CA ALA A 190 -15.46 -8.73 -7.46
C ALA A 190 -16.76 -7.95 -7.77
N ASN A 191 -17.02 -6.85 -7.06
CA ASN A 191 -18.19 -5.99 -7.30
C ASN A 191 -18.14 -5.30 -8.66
N ALA A 192 -16.94 -5.08 -9.21
CA ALA A 192 -16.75 -4.54 -10.55
C ALA A 192 -17.06 -5.58 -11.66
N GLY A 193 -17.33 -6.85 -11.34
CA GLY A 193 -17.63 -7.89 -12.35
C GLY A 193 -19.08 -7.96 -12.83
N SER A 194 -19.99 -7.18 -12.24
CA SER A 194 -21.31 -7.74 -11.93
C SER A 194 -22.51 -7.30 -12.78
N THR A 195 -22.37 -6.39 -13.76
CA THR A 195 -23.51 -5.87 -14.56
C THR A 195 -23.47 -6.23 -16.05
N SER A 196 -24.65 -6.25 -16.69
CA SER A 196 -24.81 -6.37 -18.15
C SER A 196 -24.09 -5.28 -18.95
N LEU A 197 -23.96 -4.07 -18.38
CA LEU A 197 -23.18 -2.98 -18.97
C LEU A 197 -21.66 -3.17 -18.85
N GLY A 198 -21.20 -4.05 -17.96
CA GLY A 198 -19.79 -4.16 -17.56
C GLY A 198 -19.31 -2.93 -16.76
N PHE A 199 -18.44 -3.16 -15.77
CA PHE A 199 -17.80 -2.05 -15.08
C PHE A 199 -16.69 -1.46 -15.97
N PRO A 200 -16.62 -0.14 -16.14
CA PRO A 200 -15.63 0.51 -17.01
C PRO A 200 -14.25 0.46 -16.35
N THR A 201 -13.54 -0.63 -16.58
CA THR A 201 -12.19 -0.89 -16.03
C THR A 201 -11.09 -0.62 -17.04
N LYS A 202 -11.40 -0.62 -18.34
CA LYS A 202 -10.41 -0.32 -19.38
C LYS A 202 -10.14 1.19 -19.43
N VAL A 203 -8.87 1.57 -19.50
CA VAL A 203 -8.50 2.97 -19.81
C VAL A 203 -8.97 3.29 -21.24
N PRO A 204 -9.80 4.32 -21.44
CA PRO A 204 -10.26 4.73 -22.76
C PRO A 204 -9.08 5.17 -23.63
N ALA A 205 -9.28 5.16 -24.94
CA ALA A 205 -8.28 5.70 -25.84
C ALA A 205 -8.21 7.22 -25.71
N ASP A 206 -7.06 7.82 -26.02
CA ASP A 206 -6.89 9.29 -26.05
C ASP A 206 -7.85 9.98 -27.04
N THR A 207 -8.40 9.23 -28.00
CA THR A 207 -9.41 9.70 -28.96
C THR A 207 -10.84 9.68 -28.42
N ASP A 208 -11.09 8.95 -27.34
CA ASP A 208 -12.43 8.80 -26.77
C ASP A 208 -12.79 10.05 -25.97
N GLN A 209 -13.78 10.80 -26.45
CA GLN A 209 -14.19 12.05 -25.82
C GLN A 209 -14.95 11.84 -24.50
N TYR A 210 -15.44 10.64 -24.22
CA TYR A 210 -16.18 10.35 -23.00
C TYR A 210 -15.98 8.91 -22.54
N SER A 211 -16.26 8.65 -21.28
CA SER A 211 -16.23 7.29 -20.73
C SER A 211 -17.27 7.12 -19.63
N LEU A 212 -17.84 5.92 -19.57
CA LEU A 212 -18.76 5.50 -18.52
C LEU A 212 -18.10 5.51 -17.13
N MET A 213 -16.77 5.60 -17.03
CA MET A 213 -16.08 5.71 -15.73
C MET A 213 -16.44 6.96 -14.92
N LEU A 214 -16.97 7.99 -15.57
CA LEU A 214 -17.39 9.23 -14.90
C LEU A 214 -18.72 9.07 -14.17
N LEU A 215 -19.48 8.02 -14.47
CA LEU A 215 -20.72 7.69 -13.75
C LEU A 215 -20.43 7.20 -12.32
N PRO A 216 -21.39 7.34 -11.38
CA PRO A 216 -21.30 6.72 -10.06
C PRO A 216 -21.04 5.21 -10.15
N ALA A 217 -20.11 4.69 -9.35
CA ALA A 217 -19.76 3.28 -9.33
C ALA A 217 -20.96 2.38 -8.98
N ALA A 218 -21.90 2.88 -8.17
CA ALA A 218 -23.14 2.21 -7.81
C ALA A 218 -24.03 1.87 -9.01
N CYS A 219 -23.85 2.55 -10.16
CA CYS A 219 -24.55 2.23 -11.41
C CYS A 219 -24.11 0.90 -12.04
N PHE A 220 -22.93 0.39 -11.66
CA PHE A 220 -22.32 -0.82 -12.22
C PHE A 220 -22.24 -2.00 -11.23
N GLN A 221 -22.85 -1.88 -10.04
CA GLN A 221 -22.80 -2.90 -9.00
C GLN A 221 -24.18 -3.54 -8.82
N THR A 222 -24.28 -4.87 -8.83
CA THR A 222 -25.58 -5.57 -8.76
C THR A 222 -26.11 -5.86 -7.36
N GLY A 223 -25.47 -5.40 -6.30
CA GLY A 223 -25.99 -5.61 -4.93
C GLY A 223 -25.92 -7.06 -4.43
N ASP A 224 -25.56 -8.02 -5.29
CA ASP A 224 -25.58 -9.46 -4.99
C ASP A 224 -24.36 -9.89 -4.18
N GLN A 225 -24.58 -10.30 -2.93
CA GLN A 225 -23.53 -10.78 -2.03
C GLN A 225 -22.80 -12.02 -2.53
N ALA A 226 -23.40 -12.79 -3.43
CA ALA A 226 -22.78 -13.98 -3.99
C ALA A 226 -21.72 -13.67 -5.08
N SER A 227 -21.44 -12.40 -5.39
CA SER A 227 -20.50 -12.07 -6.49
C SER A 227 -19.09 -12.62 -6.23
N LEU A 228 -18.56 -12.52 -5.00
CA LEU A 228 -17.18 -12.92 -4.72
C LEU A 228 -17.02 -14.43 -4.91
N SER A 229 -17.93 -15.23 -4.34
CA SER A 229 -17.90 -16.68 -4.52
C SER A 229 -18.10 -17.08 -5.98
N LYS A 230 -19.00 -16.40 -6.72
CA LYS A 230 -19.25 -16.67 -8.14
C LYS A 230 -18.03 -16.35 -8.99
N GLU A 231 -17.36 -15.22 -8.76
CA GLU A 231 -16.14 -14.84 -9.48
C GLU A 231 -14.97 -15.76 -9.12
N ILE A 232 -14.81 -16.13 -7.85
CA ILE A 232 -13.81 -17.13 -7.44
C ILE A 232 -14.10 -18.48 -8.12
N GLU A 233 -15.35 -18.94 -8.13
CA GLU A 233 -15.74 -20.18 -8.78
C GLU A 233 -15.51 -20.13 -10.30
N LYS A 234 -15.83 -19.01 -10.94
CA LYS A 234 -15.57 -18.76 -12.37
C LYS A 234 -14.07 -18.80 -12.68
N SER A 235 -13.24 -18.15 -11.86
CA SER A 235 -11.79 -18.21 -12.00
C SER A 235 -11.25 -19.61 -11.76
N LEU A 236 -11.71 -20.34 -10.74
CA LEU A 236 -11.26 -21.70 -10.45
C LEU A 236 -11.69 -22.73 -11.51
N LYS A 237 -12.84 -22.52 -12.16
CA LYS A 237 -13.32 -23.36 -13.27
C LYS A 237 -12.64 -23.05 -14.60
N ALA A 238 -11.89 -21.95 -14.69
CA ALA A 238 -11.12 -21.64 -15.89
C ALA A 238 -10.08 -22.74 -16.12
N SER A 239 -10.26 -23.52 -17.18
CA SER A 239 -9.43 -24.70 -17.48
C SER A 239 -8.02 -24.35 -17.94
N SER A 240 -7.76 -23.08 -18.31
CA SER A 240 -6.44 -22.59 -18.70
C SER A 240 -5.94 -21.48 -17.79
N VAL A 241 -4.62 -21.47 -17.60
CA VAL A 241 -3.89 -20.42 -16.88
C VAL A 241 -4.10 -19.06 -17.55
N ASP A 242 -4.19 -19.03 -18.88
CA ASP A 242 -4.48 -17.80 -19.62
C ASP A 242 -5.89 -17.29 -19.35
N ALA A 243 -6.90 -18.16 -19.27
CA ALA A 243 -8.27 -17.77 -18.93
C ALA A 243 -8.39 -17.30 -17.47
N PHE A 244 -7.56 -17.85 -16.57
CA PHE A 244 -7.47 -17.39 -15.19
C PHE A 244 -6.91 -15.96 -15.09
N PHE A 245 -5.89 -15.62 -15.90
CA PHE A 245 -5.26 -14.29 -15.88
C PHE A 245 -5.94 -13.26 -16.79
N SER A 246 -6.53 -13.68 -17.90
CA SER A 246 -7.27 -12.82 -18.83
C SER A 246 -8.72 -12.57 -18.42
N GLY A 247 -9.06 -12.89 -17.17
CA GLY A 247 -10.38 -12.65 -16.60
C GLY A 247 -10.89 -11.23 -16.91
N GLN A 248 -12.20 -11.14 -17.08
CA GLN A 248 -12.91 -9.95 -17.56
C GLN A 248 -12.69 -8.67 -16.72
N ILE A 249 -12.17 -8.81 -15.50
CA ILE A 249 -11.92 -7.71 -14.57
C ILE A 249 -10.40 -7.47 -14.48
N PRO A 250 -9.88 -6.38 -15.08
CA PRO A 250 -8.49 -5.95 -14.92
C PRO A 250 -8.09 -5.91 -13.43
N GLY A 251 -6.98 -6.56 -13.10
CA GLY A 251 -6.44 -6.61 -11.73
C GLY A 251 -6.98 -7.76 -10.86
N PHE A 252 -8.13 -8.37 -11.17
CA PHE A 252 -8.66 -9.49 -10.36
C PHE A 252 -7.76 -10.73 -10.42
N GLY A 253 -7.20 -11.05 -11.59
CA GLY A 253 -6.21 -12.13 -11.72
C GLY A 253 -4.97 -11.89 -10.85
N ASN A 254 -4.43 -10.66 -10.87
CA ASN A 254 -3.28 -10.28 -10.04
C ASN A 254 -3.61 -10.39 -8.55
N TYR A 255 -4.81 -9.96 -8.14
CA TYR A 255 -5.31 -10.12 -6.79
C TYR A 255 -5.32 -11.59 -6.34
N LEU A 256 -5.83 -12.50 -7.17
CA LEU A 256 -5.90 -13.93 -6.83
C LEU A 256 -4.51 -14.55 -6.65
N ILE A 257 -3.55 -14.22 -7.53
CA ILE A 257 -2.15 -14.67 -7.39
C ILE A 257 -1.59 -14.18 -6.05
N MET A 258 -1.75 -12.90 -5.76
CA MET A 258 -1.27 -12.31 -4.53
C MET A 258 -1.92 -12.92 -3.30
N CYS A 259 -3.24 -13.15 -3.33
CA CYS A 259 -3.98 -13.77 -2.24
C CYS A 259 -3.49 -15.20 -1.99
N LEU A 260 -3.32 -16.00 -3.05
CA LEU A 260 -2.76 -17.34 -2.94
C LEU A 260 -1.34 -17.32 -2.34
N PHE A 261 -0.48 -16.42 -2.83
CA PHE A 261 0.88 -16.29 -2.32
C PHE A 261 0.90 -15.77 -0.88
N TYR A 262 -0.04 -14.90 -0.50
CA TYR A 262 -0.24 -14.43 0.86
C TYR A 262 -0.59 -15.57 1.81
N LEU A 263 -1.49 -16.47 1.42
CA LEU A 263 -1.82 -17.65 2.22
C LEU A 263 -0.61 -18.59 2.40
N ILE A 264 0.18 -18.79 1.34
CA ILE A 264 1.44 -19.55 1.41
C ILE A 264 2.42 -18.85 2.35
N ALA A 265 2.59 -17.53 2.23
CA ALA A 265 3.48 -16.75 3.07
C ALA A 265 3.05 -16.78 4.55
N MET A 266 1.75 -16.71 4.81
CA MET A 266 1.17 -16.86 6.13
C MET A 266 1.44 -18.24 6.71
N ALA A 267 1.24 -19.32 5.94
CA ALA A 267 1.53 -20.69 6.36
C ALA A 267 3.03 -20.89 6.66
N VAL A 268 3.92 -20.36 5.81
CA VAL A 268 5.38 -20.39 6.03
C VAL A 268 5.75 -19.60 7.29
N SER A 269 5.12 -18.44 7.52
CA SER A 269 5.35 -17.60 8.69
C SER A 269 4.88 -18.27 9.98
N LEU A 270 3.68 -18.86 10.00
CA LEU A 270 3.15 -19.67 11.10
C LEU A 270 4.04 -20.89 11.37
N GLY A 271 4.54 -21.54 10.32
CA GLY A 271 5.48 -22.65 10.42
C GLY A 271 6.81 -22.26 11.10
N ARG A 272 7.19 -20.98 11.12
CA ARG A 272 8.37 -20.49 11.86
C ARG A 272 8.12 -20.29 13.36
N ILE A 273 6.86 -20.20 13.80
CA ILE A 273 6.51 -20.10 15.23
C ILE A 273 6.78 -21.43 15.94
N ILE A 274 6.39 -22.55 15.31
CA ILE A 274 6.47 -23.89 15.91
C ILE A 274 7.90 -24.23 16.38
N PRO A 275 8.98 -23.93 15.63
CA PRO A 275 10.35 -24.15 16.07
C PRO A 275 10.89 -23.10 17.05
N GLY A 276 10.35 -21.87 17.05
CA GLY A 276 10.88 -20.73 17.80
C GLY A 276 10.33 -20.56 19.21
N GLY A 277 9.12 -21.09 19.49
CA GLY A 277 8.33 -20.66 20.65
C GLY A 277 8.84 -21.05 22.04
N LEU A 278 9.62 -22.12 22.24
CA LEU A 278 9.96 -22.61 23.59
C LEU A 278 11.31 -23.36 23.62
N ASP A 279 12.40 -22.69 23.25
CA ASP A 279 13.76 -23.26 23.40
C ASP A 279 14.22 -23.39 24.87
N HIS A 280 13.36 -23.06 25.84
CA HIS A 280 13.62 -23.35 27.25
C HIS A 280 13.64 -24.86 27.59
N HIS A 281 13.17 -25.74 26.70
CA HIS A 281 13.06 -27.18 27.01
C HIS A 281 13.45 -28.16 25.89
N GLY A 282 14.26 -27.72 24.93
CA GLY A 282 14.80 -28.59 23.87
C GLY A 282 13.72 -29.24 22.98
N ARG A 283 12.50 -28.69 22.92
CA ARG A 283 11.44 -29.20 22.03
C ARG A 283 11.84 -29.04 20.56
N ARG A 284 12.53 -27.95 20.21
CA ARG A 284 13.05 -27.71 18.85
C ARG A 284 14.04 -28.79 18.43
N SER A 285 15.00 -29.13 19.30
CA SER A 285 15.97 -30.19 19.00
C SER A 285 15.28 -31.54 18.86
N ARG A 286 14.24 -31.83 19.66
CA ARG A 286 13.40 -33.03 19.52
C ARG A 286 12.62 -33.04 18.20
N PHE A 287 11.98 -31.95 17.81
CA PHE A 287 11.25 -31.86 16.55
C PHE A 287 12.18 -31.98 15.34
N ILE A 288 13.31 -31.27 15.33
CA ILE A 288 14.31 -31.39 14.25
C ILE A 288 14.88 -32.82 14.20
N ARG A 289 15.12 -33.46 15.35
CA ARG A 289 15.59 -34.85 15.41
C ARG A 289 14.51 -35.85 14.97
N TRP A 290 13.24 -35.55 15.22
CA TRP A 290 12.10 -36.32 14.72
C TRP A 290 11.94 -36.16 13.21
N MET A 291 11.87 -34.92 12.70
CA MET A 291 11.85 -34.60 11.26
C MET A 291 13.04 -35.22 10.50
N ARG A 292 14.23 -35.18 11.08
CA ARG A 292 15.43 -35.81 10.48
C ARG A 292 15.32 -37.34 10.44
N ARG A 293 14.61 -37.95 11.39
CA ARG A 293 14.33 -39.39 11.38
C ARG A 293 13.25 -39.77 10.38
N VAL A 294 12.19 -38.98 10.26
CA VAL A 294 11.07 -39.25 9.33
C VAL A 294 11.48 -38.98 7.88
N PHE A 295 12.27 -37.93 7.64
CA PHE A 295 12.66 -37.50 6.29
C PHE A 295 14.20 -37.33 6.15
N PRO A 296 14.99 -38.41 6.26
CA PRO A 296 16.46 -38.32 6.22
C PRO A 296 16.99 -37.85 4.87
N VAL A 297 16.34 -38.22 3.77
CA VAL A 297 16.68 -37.77 2.40
C VAL A 297 16.56 -36.26 2.29
N LEU A 298 15.51 -35.68 2.89
CA LEU A 298 15.22 -34.25 2.90
C LEU A 298 16.37 -33.46 3.52
N PHE A 299 16.96 -33.95 4.61
CA PHE A 299 18.10 -33.31 5.28
C PHE A 299 19.45 -33.49 4.58
N ARG A 300 19.60 -34.45 3.66
CA ARG A 300 20.80 -34.55 2.82
C ARG A 300 20.86 -33.40 1.80
N ILE A 301 19.72 -32.84 1.43
CA ILE A 301 19.63 -31.77 0.42
C ILE A 301 19.42 -30.39 1.07
N LYS A 302 20.22 -30.03 2.09
CA LYS A 302 20.15 -28.70 2.73
C LYS A 302 20.21 -27.55 1.72
N ARG A 303 21.03 -27.71 0.67
CA ARG A 303 21.17 -26.73 -0.41
C ARG A 303 19.86 -26.52 -1.18
N PHE A 304 19.06 -27.58 -1.35
CA PHE A 304 17.74 -27.49 -1.98
C PHE A 304 16.74 -26.69 -1.14
N PHE A 305 16.75 -26.84 0.20
CA PHE A 305 15.89 -26.01 1.06
C PHE A 305 16.24 -24.53 0.99
N TYR A 306 17.53 -24.19 0.97
CA TYR A 306 17.94 -22.81 0.77
C TYR A 306 17.56 -22.31 -0.62
N ALA A 307 17.74 -23.11 -1.67
CA ALA A 307 17.31 -22.74 -3.02
C ALA A 307 15.79 -22.52 -3.12
N LEU A 308 14.99 -23.42 -2.52
CA LEU A 308 13.52 -23.31 -2.50
C LEU A 308 13.05 -22.08 -1.71
N PHE A 309 13.67 -21.82 -0.56
CA PHE A 309 13.38 -20.62 0.22
C PHE A 309 13.81 -19.35 -0.51
N CYS A 310 14.93 -19.39 -1.24
CA CYS A 310 15.38 -18.32 -2.12
C CYS A 310 14.31 -18.02 -3.18
N LEU A 311 13.85 -19.07 -3.88
CA LEU A 311 12.81 -18.99 -4.89
C LEU A 311 11.53 -18.40 -4.31
N TYR A 312 11.12 -18.81 -3.10
CA TYR A 312 9.98 -18.23 -2.39
C TYR A 312 10.15 -16.73 -2.12
N LEU A 313 11.32 -16.28 -1.65
CA LEU A 313 11.55 -14.84 -1.43
C LEU A 313 11.49 -14.06 -2.75
N PHE A 314 12.18 -14.53 -3.78
CA PHE A 314 12.17 -13.90 -5.10
C PHE A 314 10.78 -13.88 -5.73
N ALA A 315 10.00 -14.96 -5.60
CA ALA A 315 8.62 -15.02 -6.07
C ALA A 315 7.75 -13.99 -5.34
N GLY A 316 7.85 -13.89 -4.02
CA GLY A 316 7.08 -12.92 -3.23
C GLY A 316 7.39 -11.47 -3.60
N VAL A 317 8.67 -11.13 -3.71
CA VAL A 317 9.12 -9.79 -4.14
C VAL A 317 8.73 -9.52 -5.59
N GLY A 318 8.89 -10.50 -6.48
CA GLY A 318 8.55 -10.39 -7.91
C GLY A 318 7.07 -10.17 -8.16
N ILE A 319 6.19 -10.97 -7.54
CA ILE A 319 4.72 -10.82 -7.62
C ILE A 319 4.30 -9.45 -7.10
N SER A 320 4.89 -9.01 -5.98
CA SER A 320 4.59 -7.71 -5.40
C SER A 320 5.04 -6.55 -6.29
N ALA A 321 6.28 -6.60 -6.80
CA ALA A 321 6.82 -5.60 -7.72
C ALA A 321 6.00 -5.48 -9.01
N TRP A 322 5.64 -6.63 -9.59
CA TRP A 322 4.79 -6.71 -10.78
C TRP A 322 3.44 -6.04 -10.54
N THR A 323 2.77 -6.37 -9.43
CA THR A 323 1.45 -5.81 -9.12
C THR A 323 1.52 -4.31 -8.86
N VAL A 324 2.54 -3.84 -8.13
CA VAL A 324 2.75 -2.40 -7.90
C VAL A 324 2.99 -1.66 -9.22
N GLY A 325 3.81 -2.23 -10.11
CA GLY A 325 4.08 -1.64 -11.43
C GLY A 325 2.81 -1.51 -12.29
N ILE A 326 2.03 -2.59 -12.42
CA ILE A 326 0.78 -2.56 -13.20
C ILE A 326 -0.25 -1.60 -12.58
N ALA A 327 -0.45 -1.67 -11.26
CA ALA A 327 -1.43 -0.82 -10.59
C ALA A 327 -1.06 0.67 -10.70
N ALA A 328 0.22 1.01 -10.53
CA ALA A 328 0.70 2.37 -10.69
C ALA A 328 0.55 2.86 -12.13
N ASP A 329 1.00 2.09 -13.12
CA ASP A 329 0.85 2.41 -14.55
C ASP A 329 -0.62 2.66 -14.92
N TYR A 330 -1.50 1.76 -14.49
CA TYR A 330 -2.95 1.88 -14.69
C TYR A 330 -3.51 3.17 -14.08
N ILE A 331 -3.18 3.48 -12.81
CA ILE A 331 -3.66 4.71 -12.15
C ILE A 331 -3.17 5.95 -12.90
N PHE A 332 -1.89 6.01 -13.29
CA PHE A 332 -1.35 7.18 -13.97
C PHE A 332 -1.94 7.37 -15.37
N HIS A 333 -2.14 6.30 -16.13
CA HIS A 333 -2.83 6.37 -17.43
C HIS A 333 -4.29 6.83 -17.26
N LEU A 334 -4.98 6.32 -16.26
CA LEU A 334 -6.36 6.70 -15.97
C LEU A 334 -6.48 8.19 -15.60
N ARG A 335 -5.61 8.67 -14.70
CA ARG A 335 -5.55 10.10 -14.31
C ARG A 335 -5.21 11.00 -15.49
N ARG A 336 -4.24 10.58 -16.30
CA ARG A 336 -3.84 11.33 -17.49
C ARG A 336 -5.02 11.49 -18.44
N TRP A 337 -5.73 10.40 -18.73
CA TRP A 337 -6.91 10.43 -19.59
C TRP A 337 -7.98 11.38 -19.02
N VAL A 338 -8.34 11.27 -17.74
CA VAL A 338 -9.35 12.15 -17.13
C VAL A 338 -8.93 13.63 -17.20
N ASN A 339 -7.65 13.92 -16.94
CA ASN A 339 -7.10 15.26 -17.04
C ASN A 339 -7.15 15.84 -18.45
N GLU A 340 -6.87 15.02 -19.48
CA GLU A 340 -6.88 15.43 -20.89
C GLU A 340 -8.29 15.44 -21.49
N SER A 341 -9.25 14.71 -20.89
CA SER A 341 -10.61 14.55 -21.40
C SER A 341 -11.46 15.82 -21.41
N GLY A 342 -11.08 16.85 -20.63
CA GLY A 342 -11.84 18.09 -20.49
C GLY A 342 -13.14 17.98 -19.68
N TRP A 343 -13.47 16.80 -19.15
CA TRP A 343 -14.64 16.63 -18.29
C TRP A 343 -14.48 17.27 -16.91
N MET A 344 -13.26 17.24 -16.36
CA MET A 344 -12.99 17.68 -15.01
C MET A 344 -13.12 19.19 -14.86
N GLN A 345 -13.81 19.63 -13.80
CA GLN A 345 -13.98 21.04 -13.48
C GLN A 345 -12.65 21.67 -13.06
N PRO A 346 -12.11 22.63 -13.83
CA PRO A 346 -10.87 23.28 -13.45
C PRO A 346 -11.11 24.23 -12.28
N VAL A 347 -10.23 24.18 -11.28
CA VAL A 347 -10.15 25.16 -10.19
C VAL A 347 -8.88 25.96 -10.43
N ASN A 348 -9.00 27.29 -10.57
CA ASN A 348 -7.87 28.16 -10.94
C ASN A 348 -7.15 27.74 -12.25
N ASN A 349 -7.91 27.34 -13.27
CA ASN A 349 -7.41 26.83 -14.56
C ASN A 349 -6.52 25.57 -14.43
N GLN A 350 -6.60 24.84 -13.32
CA GLN A 350 -5.85 23.60 -13.11
C GLN A 350 -6.78 22.48 -12.63
N ASN A 351 -6.36 21.24 -12.88
CA ASN A 351 -7.04 20.07 -12.35
C ASN A 351 -6.87 20.06 -10.81
N PRO A 352 -7.97 20.04 -10.02
CA PRO A 352 -7.90 20.04 -8.57
C PRO A 352 -7.17 18.82 -7.99
N GLU A 353 -7.12 17.69 -8.69
CA GLU A 353 -6.38 16.49 -8.27
C GLU A 353 -4.86 16.63 -8.40
N ASN A 354 -4.37 17.67 -9.11
CA ASN A 354 -2.94 17.97 -9.18
C ASN A 354 -2.51 18.98 -8.11
N ASP A 355 -3.44 19.54 -7.33
CA ASP A 355 -3.13 20.43 -6.22
C ASP A 355 -2.83 19.61 -4.94
N PRO A 356 -1.59 19.61 -4.43
CA PRO A 356 -1.20 18.84 -3.25
C PRO A 356 -1.66 19.45 -1.91
N THR A 357 -2.34 20.59 -1.91
CA THR A 357 -2.63 21.36 -0.68
C THR A 357 -3.87 20.90 0.09
N THR A 358 -4.67 20.01 -0.50
CA THR A 358 -5.89 19.51 0.15
C THR A 358 -5.60 18.71 1.42
N PHE A 359 -6.49 18.79 2.40
CA PHE A 359 -6.31 18.16 3.71
C PHE A 359 -6.10 16.65 3.61
N GLY A 360 -6.86 15.94 2.76
CA GLY A 360 -6.72 14.50 2.58
C GLY A 360 -5.39 14.10 1.92
N GLN A 361 -4.74 15.00 1.19
CA GLN A 361 -3.40 14.76 0.63
C GLN A 361 -2.27 15.00 1.65
N LEU A 362 -2.45 15.93 2.58
CA LEU A 362 -1.45 16.21 3.61
C LEU A 362 -1.34 15.08 4.65
N VAL A 363 -2.44 14.41 4.98
CA VAL A 363 -2.44 13.36 6.02
C VAL A 363 -1.49 12.20 5.67
N PRO A 364 -1.55 11.55 4.49
CA PRO A 364 -0.59 10.52 4.12
C PRO A 364 0.87 11.00 4.07
N VAL A 365 1.10 12.25 3.64
CA VAL A 365 2.45 12.85 3.63
C VAL A 365 2.98 13.03 5.06
N LEU A 366 2.14 13.46 6.00
CA LEU A 366 2.51 13.53 7.42
C LEU A 366 2.74 12.14 8.01
N LEU A 367 1.93 11.14 7.66
CA LEU A 367 2.16 9.76 8.09
C LEU A 367 3.50 9.21 7.58
N MET A 368 3.92 9.56 6.37
CA MET A 368 5.27 9.21 5.89
C MET A 368 6.36 9.78 6.79
N SER A 369 6.21 11.01 7.30
CA SER A 369 7.21 11.58 8.21
C SER A 369 7.40 10.72 9.46
N LEU A 370 6.36 10.03 9.93
CA LEU A 370 6.46 9.07 11.04
C LEU A 370 7.32 7.85 10.70
N THR A 371 7.39 7.39 9.44
CA THR A 371 8.37 6.33 9.08
C THR A 371 9.79 6.82 9.26
N VAL A 372 10.06 8.06 8.84
CA VAL A 372 11.39 8.66 8.92
C VAL A 372 11.78 8.82 10.39
N PHE A 373 10.86 9.32 11.23
CA PHE A 373 11.10 9.39 12.67
C PHE A 373 11.33 8.01 13.30
N THR A 374 10.52 7.01 12.95
CA THR A 374 10.68 5.63 13.45
C THR A 374 12.03 5.05 13.02
N PHE A 375 12.45 5.30 11.78
CA PHE A 375 13.76 4.91 11.27
C PHE A 375 14.90 5.55 12.07
N LEU A 376 14.84 6.87 12.28
CA LEU A 376 15.82 7.61 13.06
C LEU A 376 15.86 7.13 14.51
N GLN A 377 14.71 6.80 15.11
CA GLN A 377 14.63 6.21 16.45
C GLN A 377 15.30 4.83 16.50
N ILE A 378 15.04 3.97 15.51
CA ILE A 378 15.68 2.66 15.41
C ILE A 378 17.19 2.81 15.27
N ILE A 379 17.68 3.72 14.42
CA ILE A 379 19.12 3.99 14.29
C ILE A 379 19.68 4.52 15.61
N SER A 380 19.04 5.53 16.19
CA SER A 380 19.48 6.18 17.43
C SER A 380 19.60 5.17 18.58
N GLN A 381 18.59 4.32 18.79
CA GLN A 381 18.62 3.29 19.81
C GLN A 381 19.78 2.30 19.59
N ARG A 382 20.05 1.95 18.33
CA ARG A 382 21.15 1.03 17.99
C ARG A 382 22.51 1.66 18.22
N VAL A 383 22.68 2.94 17.86
CA VAL A 383 23.91 3.71 18.11
C VAL A 383 24.13 3.87 19.62
N TYR A 384 23.07 4.16 20.38
CA TYR A 384 23.11 4.27 21.83
C TYR A 384 23.51 2.95 22.50
N ASP A 385 22.88 1.83 22.14
CA ASP A 385 23.22 0.49 22.67
C ASP A 385 24.68 0.11 22.36
N HIS A 386 25.14 0.48 21.17
CA HIS A 386 26.50 0.27 20.74
C HIS A 386 27.49 1.09 21.58
N HIS A 387 27.20 2.37 21.81
CA HIS A 387 28.03 3.24 22.63
C HIS A 387 28.11 2.73 24.09
N LYS A 388 26.97 2.32 24.67
CA LYS A 388 26.91 1.74 26.01
C LYS A 388 27.76 0.48 26.18
N ARG A 389 27.88 -0.36 25.14
CA ARG A 389 28.75 -1.56 25.18
C ARG A 389 30.23 -1.21 25.20
N HIS A 390 30.65 -0.13 24.55
CA HIS A 390 32.03 0.34 24.58
C HIS A 390 32.41 0.99 25.91
N HIS A 391 31.48 1.66 26.58
CA HIS A 391 31.70 2.34 27.86
C HIS A 391 31.57 1.44 29.10
N HIS A 392 31.40 0.13 28.94
CA HIS A 392 31.55 -0.85 30.02
C HIS A 392 32.88 -1.65 29.91
N PRO A 393 34.06 -1.00 29.86
CA PRO A 393 35.32 -1.73 29.92
C PRO A 393 35.55 -2.24 31.36
N LYS A 394 35.77 -3.56 31.48
CA LYS A 394 36.67 -4.19 32.46
C LYS A 394 36.27 -4.39 33.92
N TYR A 395 35.07 -4.05 34.39
CA TYR A 395 34.72 -4.40 35.80
C TYR A 395 34.46 -5.89 36.06
N THR A 396 34.28 -6.72 35.04
CA THR A 396 34.03 -8.16 35.20
C THR A 396 35.27 -9.05 35.22
N SER A 397 36.48 -8.53 35.00
CA SER A 397 37.71 -9.35 35.09
C SER A 397 38.27 -9.47 36.51
N LEU A 398 37.81 -8.66 37.48
CA LEU A 398 38.35 -8.67 38.85
C LEU A 398 37.67 -9.65 39.82
N ARG A 399 36.65 -10.43 39.39
CA ARG A 399 35.93 -11.37 40.27
C ARG A 399 36.29 -12.86 40.08
N ARG A 400 37.35 -13.18 39.33
CA ARG A 400 37.76 -14.58 39.11
C ARG A 400 38.99 -15.04 39.92
N ASP A 401 39.67 -14.14 40.64
CA ASP A 401 40.88 -14.51 41.41
C ASP A 401 40.64 -14.84 42.89
N SER A 402 39.41 -14.78 43.38
CA SER A 402 39.07 -15.31 44.70
C SER A 402 38.65 -16.78 44.59
N SER A 403 39.56 -17.65 44.15
CA SER A 403 39.50 -19.08 44.44
C SER A 403 40.11 -19.30 45.83
N PRO A 404 39.38 -19.90 46.80
CA PRO A 404 39.97 -20.30 48.06
C PRO A 404 41.11 -21.30 47.80
N SER A 405 42.27 -21.03 48.40
CA SER A 405 43.44 -21.90 48.36
C SER A 405 43.09 -23.31 48.89
N PRO A 406 43.48 -24.40 48.21
CA PRO A 406 43.40 -25.74 48.74
C PRO A 406 44.64 -26.02 49.60
N HIS A 407 44.57 -25.71 50.89
CA HIS A 407 45.44 -26.32 51.89
C HIS A 407 44.67 -27.41 52.63
N ALA A 408 44.96 -28.66 52.26
CA ALA A 408 44.98 -29.79 53.19
C ALA A 408 46.24 -29.65 54.08
N PRO A 409 46.33 -30.23 55.29
CA PRO A 409 46.26 -31.69 55.48
C PRO A 409 45.56 -32.20 56.76
N ASP A 410 45.28 -33.51 56.73
CA ASP A 410 45.25 -34.51 57.81
C ASP A 410 44.70 -34.15 59.20
N HIS A 411 43.66 -34.88 59.62
CA HIS A 411 43.69 -35.58 60.91
C HIS A 411 42.86 -36.87 60.89
N SER A 412 43.53 -37.94 61.28
CA SER A 412 43.03 -39.29 61.47
C SER A 412 42.18 -39.44 62.74
N ALA A 413 41.33 -40.48 62.72
CA ALA A 413 40.91 -41.32 63.84
C ALA A 413 40.16 -40.70 65.04
N MET A 414 38.89 -41.09 65.23
CA MET A 414 38.53 -42.09 66.25
C MET A 414 37.03 -42.45 66.21
N SER A 415 36.81 -43.77 66.15
CA SER A 415 35.62 -44.50 66.61
C SER A 415 35.23 -44.12 68.04
N VAL A 416 33.93 -44.00 68.36
CA VAL A 416 33.28 -44.65 69.52
C VAL A 416 31.77 -44.76 69.27
N ALA A 417 31.21 -45.89 69.71
CA ALA A 417 29.86 -46.36 69.53
C ALA A 417 28.86 -45.92 70.63
N SER A 418 27.57 -45.91 70.24
CA SER A 418 26.41 -46.41 71.00
C SER A 418 25.87 -45.58 72.20
N PRO A 419 24.71 -45.92 72.82
CA PRO A 419 23.36 -45.55 72.37
C PRO A 419 22.54 -44.87 73.48
N GLY A 420 21.40 -44.24 73.15
CA GLY A 420 20.56 -43.58 74.15
C GLY A 420 19.12 -43.32 73.72
N ARG A 421 18.30 -44.36 73.89
CA ARG A 421 16.83 -44.37 73.90
C ARG A 421 16.30 -43.48 75.04
N TYR A 422 15.26 -42.68 74.83
CA TYR A 422 14.03 -42.65 75.64
C TYR A 422 12.97 -41.73 75.02
N ASP A 423 11.74 -42.20 75.18
CA ASP A 423 10.47 -41.77 74.63
C ASP A 423 9.86 -40.53 75.32
N HIS A 424 9.12 -39.72 74.55
CA HIS A 424 7.75 -39.19 74.80
C HIS A 424 7.40 -38.36 76.08
N PRO A 425 6.27 -37.60 76.11
CA PRO A 425 5.44 -36.99 75.05
C PRO A 425 4.95 -35.55 75.44
N PRO A 426 3.75 -35.02 75.08
CA PRO A 426 3.59 -33.62 74.67
C PRO A 426 2.72 -32.81 75.66
N ALA A 427 2.57 -31.51 75.43
CA ALA A 427 1.29 -30.77 75.56
C ALA A 427 1.55 -29.26 75.61
N ASP A 428 0.90 -28.59 74.67
CA ASP A 428 0.04 -27.43 74.85
C ASP A 428 0.49 -26.20 75.65
N GLY A 429 0.33 -25.04 75.01
CA GLY A 429 -0.14 -23.84 75.70
C GLY A 429 0.84 -22.68 75.71
N ALA A 430 0.90 -21.96 74.59
CA ALA A 430 1.21 -20.53 74.58
C ALA A 430 0.14 -19.78 75.43
N PRO A 431 0.37 -18.57 75.98
CA PRO A 431 0.68 -17.40 75.15
C PRO A 431 1.54 -16.28 75.78
N HIS A 432 1.85 -15.30 74.92
CA HIS A 432 2.30 -13.92 75.19
C HIS A 432 3.80 -13.68 75.43
N GLN A 433 4.49 -13.37 74.32
CA GLN A 433 5.68 -12.52 74.34
C GLN A 433 5.32 -11.10 73.86
N VAL A 434 5.51 -10.15 74.77
CA VAL A 434 5.74 -8.73 74.51
C VAL A 434 7.20 -8.60 74.08
N TYR A 435 7.46 -8.03 72.91
CA TYR A 435 8.81 -7.68 72.48
C TYR A 435 9.10 -6.23 72.85
N ASP A 436 10.18 -6.01 73.59
CA ASP A 436 10.89 -4.73 73.57
C ASP A 436 12.41 -4.91 73.67
N VAL A 437 13.08 -4.23 72.73
CA VAL A 437 14.42 -3.61 72.76
C VAL A 437 15.73 -4.45 72.83
N SER A 438 16.59 -4.12 71.85
CA SER A 438 18.07 -4.07 71.81
C SER A 438 18.95 -5.32 71.48
N HIS A 439 19.57 -5.24 70.28
CA HIS A 439 20.96 -5.53 69.81
C HIS A 439 21.89 -6.53 70.57
N PRO A 440 22.98 -7.10 69.97
CA PRO A 440 23.49 -7.17 68.58
C PRO A 440 23.96 -8.60 68.14
N LEU A 441 24.52 -8.70 66.92
CA LEU A 441 25.44 -9.75 66.38
C LEU A 441 24.97 -11.22 66.40
N ASP A 442 24.65 -11.79 65.24
CA ASP A 442 25.57 -12.73 64.58
C ASP A 442 25.08 -13.22 63.21
N SER A 443 26.06 -13.67 62.44
CA SER A 443 26.02 -14.24 61.10
C SER A 443 24.86 -15.20 60.80
N SER A 444 24.16 -14.96 59.68
CA SER A 444 23.66 -16.08 58.86
C SER A 444 23.70 -15.72 57.37
N SER A 445 24.54 -16.48 56.67
CA SER A 445 24.61 -16.61 55.22
C SER A 445 23.24 -16.94 54.63
N SER A 446 22.66 -16.03 53.86
CA SER A 446 21.56 -16.33 52.93
C SER A 446 21.97 -15.89 51.53
N ARG A 447 22.19 -16.89 50.66
CA ARG A 447 22.16 -16.75 49.20
C ARG A 447 20.87 -16.05 48.82
N VAL A 448 20.97 -14.80 48.36
CA VAL A 448 19.91 -14.15 47.61
C VAL A 448 20.23 -14.40 46.13
N ASP A 449 19.39 -15.22 45.50
CA ASP A 449 19.33 -15.37 44.05
C ASP A 449 19.01 -14.01 43.42
N GLU A 450 20.01 -13.39 42.79
CA GLU A 450 19.87 -12.19 41.98
C GLU A 450 19.23 -12.57 40.63
N LYS A 451 17.92 -12.81 40.67
CA LYS A 451 17.12 -13.20 39.49
C LYS A 451 15.86 -12.35 39.35
N ASP A 452 16.02 -11.03 39.27
CA ASP A 452 15.12 -10.18 38.48
C ASP A 452 15.72 -8.76 38.34
N LYS A 453 16.47 -8.54 37.26
CA LYS A 453 16.73 -7.19 36.73
C LYS A 453 15.94 -7.04 35.44
N ARG A 454 14.62 -6.88 35.58
CA ARG A 454 13.82 -6.22 34.56
C ARG A 454 14.21 -4.75 34.57
N ILE A 455 14.73 -4.29 33.45
CA ILE A 455 14.81 -2.87 33.14
C ILE A 455 13.36 -2.36 33.17
N PRO A 456 13.02 -1.31 33.92
CA PRO A 456 11.70 -0.71 33.80
C PRO A 456 11.55 -0.21 32.36
N PHE A 457 10.65 -0.84 31.62
CA PHE A 457 10.06 -0.18 30.47
C PHE A 457 9.43 1.11 31.01
N VAL A 458 9.81 2.25 30.44
CA VAL A 458 9.00 3.47 30.56
C VAL A 458 7.69 3.12 29.88
N ASP A 459 6.70 2.76 30.69
CA ASP A 459 5.32 2.57 30.29
C ASP A 459 4.81 3.97 29.92
N VAL A 460 4.98 4.35 28.66
CA VAL A 460 4.21 5.45 28.07
C VAL A 460 2.79 4.90 27.95
N ARG A 461 2.05 4.98 29.06
CA ARG A 461 0.59 4.90 29.06
C ARG A 461 0.10 6.05 28.20
N ILE A 462 -0.05 5.80 26.90
CA ILE A 462 -1.04 6.51 26.12
C ILE A 462 -2.36 6.02 26.68
N VAL A 463 -2.96 6.81 27.56
CA VAL A 463 -4.36 6.65 27.94
C VAL A 463 -5.15 6.96 26.67
N ALA A 464 -5.35 5.93 25.85
CA ALA A 464 -6.42 5.94 24.89
C ALA A 464 -7.69 5.78 25.74
N GLU A 465 -8.37 6.90 26.00
CA GLU A 465 -9.76 6.82 26.42
C GLU A 465 -10.52 5.97 25.38
N PRO A 466 -11.40 5.06 25.82
CA PRO A 466 -12.26 4.35 24.89
C PRO A 466 -13.11 5.39 24.16
N ILE A 467 -12.80 5.61 22.87
CA ILE A 467 -13.70 6.31 21.98
C ILE A 467 -14.88 5.35 21.79
N ASP A 468 -16.02 5.69 22.38
CA ASP A 468 -17.31 5.08 22.04
C ASP A 468 -17.58 5.40 20.56
N ILE A 469 -17.30 4.42 19.70
CA ILE A 469 -17.55 4.48 18.25
C ILE A 469 -19.06 4.56 17.93
N GLU A 470 -19.92 4.39 18.93
CA GLU A 470 -21.38 4.45 18.77
C GLU A 470 -21.95 5.87 18.74
N LEU A 471 -21.22 6.91 19.19
CA LEU A 471 -21.72 8.30 19.24
C LEU A 471 -21.18 9.21 18.12
N ALA A 472 -20.15 8.81 17.40
CA ALA A 472 -19.52 9.63 16.34
C ALA A 472 -20.19 9.48 14.95
N MET A 473 -21.21 8.63 14.81
CA MET A 473 -21.98 8.46 13.56
C MET A 473 -23.33 9.20 13.53
N GLU A 474 -23.70 9.93 14.60
CA GLU A 474 -25.02 10.59 14.70
C GLU A 474 -24.99 12.13 14.52
N GLN A 475 -23.81 12.74 14.30
CA GLN A 475 -23.67 14.21 14.14
C GLN A 475 -23.13 14.69 12.78
N VAL A 476 -23.20 13.87 11.73
CA VAL A 476 -22.96 14.35 10.36
C VAL A 476 -24.28 14.66 9.66
N GLY A 477 -24.77 15.88 9.93
CA GLY A 477 -25.57 16.73 9.05
C GLY A 477 -26.65 16.10 8.17
N THR A 478 -27.86 15.95 8.72
CA THR A 478 -29.11 16.10 7.97
C THR A 478 -29.40 17.59 7.73
N GLY A 479 -28.86 18.14 6.63
CA GLY A 479 -29.25 19.46 6.09
C GLY A 479 -30.21 19.27 4.92
N GLY A 480 -31.49 19.57 5.16
CA GLY A 480 -32.64 19.15 4.37
C GLY A 480 -32.88 19.83 3.00
N GLY A 481 -33.84 19.23 2.28
CA GLY A 481 -34.48 19.77 1.10
C GLY A 481 -35.36 20.98 1.38
N GLY A 482 -35.68 21.71 0.31
CA GLY A 482 -36.22 23.05 0.36
C GLY A 482 -37.74 23.18 0.54
N GLU A 483 -38.13 24.42 0.86
CA GLU A 483 -39.43 25.00 0.51
C GLU A 483 -39.26 26.53 0.43
N SER A 484 -39.94 27.13 -0.55
CA SER A 484 -39.87 28.51 -1.00
C SER A 484 -40.74 29.47 -0.17
N VAL A 485 -40.30 30.74 -0.02
CA VAL A 485 -41.04 32.05 -0.04
C VAL A 485 -40.33 33.09 0.87
N PRO A 486 -40.33 34.41 0.54
CA PRO A 486 -39.28 35.36 0.93
C PRO A 486 -39.72 36.39 1.99
N ALA A 487 -38.77 36.87 2.81
CA ALA A 487 -38.82 38.19 3.43
C ALA A 487 -37.46 38.68 3.96
N THR A 488 -37.17 39.91 3.55
CA THR A 488 -36.23 40.96 3.97
C THR A 488 -35.63 41.04 5.40
N HIS A 489 -34.36 41.52 5.42
CA HIS A 489 -33.66 42.39 6.38
C HIS A 489 -32.85 41.82 7.58
N PRO A 490 -31.78 42.54 8.05
CA PRO A 490 -30.46 41.96 8.36
C PRO A 490 -30.01 42.17 9.82
N VAL A 491 -29.09 41.34 10.32
CA VAL A 491 -28.30 41.64 11.53
C VAL A 491 -26.89 41.04 11.44
N GLN A 492 -25.89 41.87 11.71
CA GLN A 492 -24.46 41.59 11.90
C GLN A 492 -24.18 40.85 13.23
N HIS A 493 -23.09 40.08 13.28
CA HIS A 493 -22.07 40.00 14.36
C HIS A 493 -21.13 38.81 14.01
N ALA A 494 -19.89 39.03 13.55
CA ALA A 494 -18.68 39.36 14.30
C ALA A 494 -18.28 38.29 15.34
N ALA A 495 -17.23 37.51 15.03
CA ALA A 495 -16.34 36.90 16.02
C ALA A 495 -14.96 36.60 15.41
N SER A 496 -14.06 37.58 15.59
CA SER A 496 -12.60 37.48 15.47
C SER A 496 -11.99 36.94 16.77
N MET A 497 -10.89 36.17 16.69
CA MET A 497 -10.00 35.80 17.81
C MET A 497 -8.57 35.52 17.26
N PRO A 498 -7.50 35.58 18.06
CA PRO A 498 -6.51 36.67 17.96
C PRO A 498 -5.07 36.24 17.58
N SER A 499 -4.32 37.23 17.09
CA SER A 499 -2.87 37.21 16.86
C SER A 499 -2.09 37.48 18.15
N LEU A 500 -0.97 36.78 18.35
CA LEU A 500 0.04 37.07 19.40
C LEU A 500 1.41 37.36 18.78
N LEU A 501 1.79 38.65 18.90
CA LEU A 501 3.08 39.28 19.23
C LEU A 501 4.43 38.80 18.64
N SER A 502 5.13 39.79 18.07
CA SER A 502 6.52 39.86 17.57
C SER A 502 7.61 39.84 18.64
N PRO A 503 8.90 39.93 18.25
CA PRO A 503 9.55 41.25 18.40
C PRO A 503 10.46 41.69 17.23
N THR A 504 10.55 43.02 17.10
CA THR A 504 11.38 43.86 16.20
C THR A 504 12.88 43.82 16.57
N PRO A 505 13.80 44.32 15.70
CA PRO A 505 14.25 45.72 15.86
C PRO A 505 14.56 46.52 14.55
N THR A 506 14.05 47.77 14.55
CA THR A 506 14.64 49.09 14.23
C THR A 506 15.73 49.30 13.15
N ALA A 507 15.45 50.17 12.15
CA ALA A 507 16.08 51.51 11.91
C ALA A 507 16.05 52.00 10.41
N ASP A 508 15.22 53.03 10.12
CA ASP A 508 15.39 54.29 9.32
C ASP A 508 16.24 54.41 8.01
N PRO A 509 16.11 55.48 7.17
CA PRO A 509 14.91 56.13 6.56
C PRO A 509 15.09 56.69 5.09
N VAL A 510 13.97 57.01 4.38
CA VAL A 510 13.74 58.17 3.41
C VAL A 510 14.40 58.14 1.98
N PRO A 511 13.92 58.86 0.91
CA PRO A 511 12.61 59.51 0.56
C PRO A 511 11.96 59.14 -0.81
N ALA A 512 10.66 59.46 -0.88
CA ALA A 512 9.79 60.01 -1.93
C ALA A 512 10.24 60.22 -3.40
N THR A 513 9.33 59.93 -4.34
CA THR A 513 8.87 60.91 -5.36
C THR A 513 7.42 60.65 -5.83
N THR A 514 6.61 61.69 -5.75
CA THR A 514 5.32 62.00 -6.42
C THR A 514 5.39 61.79 -7.95
N THR A 515 4.31 61.63 -8.74
CA THR A 515 3.32 62.68 -9.08
C THR A 515 2.20 62.14 -10.01
N THR A 516 0.98 62.68 -9.81
CA THR A 516 -0.10 63.04 -10.76
C THR A 516 -0.92 61.98 -11.51
N THR A 517 -2.21 61.75 -11.18
CA THR A 517 -3.47 62.46 -11.54
C THR A 517 -3.81 62.54 -13.03
N SER A 518 -5.01 62.08 -13.40
CA SER A 518 -6.04 62.85 -14.12
C SER A 518 -7.38 62.10 -14.09
N ASP A 519 -8.34 62.69 -13.37
CA ASP A 519 -9.77 62.45 -13.46
C ASP A 519 -10.32 62.83 -14.84
N ILE A 520 -11.54 62.35 -15.18
CA ILE A 520 -12.69 63.21 -15.54
C ILE A 520 -13.97 62.36 -15.52
N SER A 521 -14.83 62.75 -14.58
CA SER A 521 -16.28 62.55 -14.41
C SER A 521 -17.11 62.97 -15.63
N THR A 522 -18.33 62.48 -15.84
CA THR A 522 -19.61 63.13 -15.42
C THR A 522 -20.79 62.28 -15.96
N SER A 523 -21.79 61.88 -15.13
CA SER A 523 -23.11 62.53 -14.89
C SER A 523 -24.10 62.36 -16.07
N ALA A 524 -25.43 62.17 -15.97
CA ALA A 524 -26.43 62.17 -14.91
C ALA A 524 -27.80 61.70 -15.49
N SER A 525 -28.72 61.26 -14.63
CA SER A 525 -30.10 61.76 -14.46
C SER A 525 -31.30 61.19 -15.24
N GLY A 526 -32.43 61.08 -14.51
CA GLY A 526 -33.84 61.14 -14.98
C GLY A 526 -34.58 59.79 -14.92
N SER A 527 -35.48 59.46 -13.97
CA SER A 527 -36.74 60.05 -13.45
C SER A 527 -38.02 59.67 -14.20
N SER A 528 -39.08 59.36 -13.43
CA SER A 528 -40.53 59.30 -13.74
C SER A 528 -41.10 57.94 -14.16
N SER A 529 -42.38 57.55 -13.97
CA SER A 529 -43.52 57.81 -13.05
C SER A 529 -44.77 57.18 -13.71
N GLY A 530 -45.75 56.66 -12.95
CA GLY A 530 -47.17 56.45 -13.37
C GLY A 530 -47.54 55.01 -13.81
N VAL A 531 -48.27 54.18 -13.05
CA VAL A 531 -49.73 54.12 -12.72
C VAL A 531 -50.60 53.38 -13.79
N PRO A 532 -51.52 52.44 -13.40
CA PRO A 532 -52.30 51.53 -14.28
C PRO A 532 -53.76 52.02 -14.55
N PRO A 533 -54.63 51.28 -15.29
CA PRO A 533 -55.63 50.35 -14.69
C PRO A 533 -56.08 49.15 -15.61
N GLU A 534 -56.44 47.96 -15.10
CA GLU A 534 -57.80 47.43 -14.76
C GLU A 534 -58.76 47.10 -15.95
N THR A 535 -59.14 45.82 -16.12
CA THR A 535 -60.52 45.33 -16.36
C THR A 535 -60.59 43.78 -16.46
N ALA A 536 -61.55 43.18 -15.75
CA ALA A 536 -61.99 41.77 -15.79
C ALA A 536 -63.28 41.65 -16.68
N PRO A 537 -64.17 40.62 -16.63
CA PRO A 537 -64.11 39.20 -16.22
C PRO A 537 -64.88 38.21 -17.19
N ALA A 538 -65.06 36.96 -16.73
CA ALA A 538 -66.08 35.93 -17.09
C ALA A 538 -65.77 35.05 -18.34
N SER A 539 -65.99 33.72 -18.39
CA SER A 539 -67.03 32.87 -17.79
C SER A 539 -66.61 31.39 -17.78
N ALA A 540 -67.02 30.63 -16.76
CA ALA A 540 -67.17 29.15 -16.78
C ALA A 540 -68.55 28.79 -17.41
N PRO A 541 -69.10 27.54 -17.38
CA PRO A 541 -68.57 26.22 -16.97
C PRO A 541 -68.97 25.04 -17.90
N GLY A 542 -68.49 23.81 -17.61
CA GLY A 542 -69.33 22.60 -17.73
C GLY A 542 -68.77 21.38 -18.51
N PRO A 543 -69.25 20.14 -18.21
CA PRO A 543 -68.37 18.97 -18.04
C PRO A 543 -68.73 17.68 -18.83
N GLY A 544 -67.75 16.75 -18.88
CA GLY A 544 -67.90 15.28 -19.02
C GLY A 544 -68.29 14.71 -20.39
N PRO A 545 -68.24 13.36 -20.63
CA PRO A 545 -67.94 12.25 -19.70
C PRO A 545 -67.00 11.14 -20.25
N ALA A 546 -66.90 10.07 -19.46
CA ALA A 546 -66.06 8.86 -19.52
C ALA A 546 -66.30 7.88 -20.69
N ASN A 547 -65.31 7.00 -20.95
CA ASN A 547 -65.55 5.58 -21.31
C ASN A 547 -64.32 4.66 -21.18
N THR A 548 -64.35 3.76 -20.19
CA THR A 548 -64.40 2.28 -20.23
C THR A 548 -63.51 1.43 -21.20
N ASN A 549 -62.74 0.51 -20.58
CA ASN A 549 -62.28 -0.87 -20.97
C ASN A 549 -61.49 -1.10 -22.28
N THR A 550 -60.41 -1.92 -22.30
CA THR A 550 -60.50 -3.40 -22.37
C THR A 550 -59.12 -4.08 -22.18
N ASN A 551 -59.12 -5.20 -21.44
CA ASN A 551 -58.07 -6.21 -21.26
C ASN A 551 -57.71 -6.97 -22.56
N THR A 552 -56.43 -7.36 -22.74
CA THR A 552 -56.09 -8.71 -23.27
C THR A 552 -54.71 -9.17 -22.77
N ASN A 553 -54.71 -10.24 -21.98
CA ASN A 553 -53.57 -11.14 -21.71
C ASN A 553 -53.35 -12.06 -22.93
N THR A 554 -52.09 -12.31 -23.32
CA THR A 554 -51.76 -13.54 -24.06
C THR A 554 -50.50 -14.18 -23.48
N ASN A 555 -50.73 -15.36 -22.95
CA ASN A 555 -49.81 -16.33 -22.39
C ASN A 555 -49.49 -17.34 -23.51
N THR A 556 -48.22 -17.62 -23.82
CA THR A 556 -47.89 -18.75 -24.71
C THR A 556 -46.75 -19.56 -24.10
N ASN A 557 -47.11 -20.76 -23.69
CA ASN A 557 -46.26 -21.82 -23.17
C ASN A 557 -46.51 -23.02 -24.09
N ILE A 558 -45.50 -23.47 -24.85
CA ILE A 558 -45.54 -24.77 -25.55
C ILE A 558 -44.18 -25.45 -25.33
N ASN A 559 -44.29 -26.68 -24.83
CA ASN A 559 -43.25 -27.62 -24.46
C ASN A 559 -42.84 -28.51 -25.68
N PRO A 560 -41.84 -29.41 -25.53
CA PRO A 560 -40.93 -29.86 -26.59
C PRO A 560 -41.26 -31.25 -27.16
N MET A 561 -40.71 -31.60 -28.33
CA MET A 561 -39.94 -32.85 -28.59
C MET A 561 -39.54 -33.03 -30.07
N ASP A 562 -38.41 -33.73 -30.22
CA ASP A 562 -37.98 -34.64 -31.28
C ASP A 562 -37.20 -34.20 -32.55
N THR A 563 -35.89 -34.51 -32.47
CA THR A 563 -35.10 -35.38 -33.36
C THR A 563 -35.44 -35.46 -34.86
N SER A 564 -34.47 -35.04 -35.70
CA SER A 564 -33.83 -35.92 -36.69
C SER A 564 -32.72 -35.20 -37.45
N ASN A 565 -31.57 -35.86 -37.53
CA ASN A 565 -30.45 -35.59 -38.43
C ASN A 565 -30.84 -36.08 -39.84
N PRO A 566 -30.32 -35.49 -40.94
CA PRO A 566 -29.17 -36.15 -41.54
C PRO A 566 -28.12 -35.23 -42.21
N THR A 567 -26.92 -35.79 -42.24
CA THR A 567 -25.71 -35.48 -42.99
C THR A 567 -25.93 -35.10 -44.46
N MET A 568 -25.30 -34.02 -44.95
CA MET A 568 -24.71 -34.00 -46.29
C MET A 568 -23.57 -33.00 -46.46
N THR A 569 -22.50 -33.51 -47.04
CA THR A 569 -21.24 -32.91 -47.47
C THR A 569 -21.43 -31.88 -48.59
N THR A 570 -20.76 -30.71 -48.54
CA THR A 570 -20.24 -30.01 -49.74
C THR A 570 -19.27 -28.87 -49.41
N ALA A 571 -18.32 -28.67 -50.33
CA ALA A 571 -17.08 -27.91 -50.27
C ALA A 571 -17.22 -26.36 -50.25
N PRO A 572 -16.13 -25.59 -49.99
CA PRO A 572 -16.19 -24.14 -49.86
C PRO A 572 -15.90 -23.40 -51.19
N PRO A 573 -16.45 -22.20 -51.42
CA PRO A 573 -15.96 -21.32 -52.47
C PRO A 573 -15.08 -20.20 -51.91
N THR A 574 -13.92 -20.11 -52.52
CA THR A 574 -12.96 -19.02 -52.64
C THR A 574 -13.65 -17.67 -52.90
N THR A 575 -13.25 -16.61 -52.20
CA THR A 575 -13.65 -15.23 -52.52
C THR A 575 -12.46 -14.38 -52.94
N THR A 576 -12.67 -13.74 -54.07
CA THR A 576 -11.76 -12.97 -54.91
C THR A 576 -11.61 -11.52 -54.41
N ALA A 577 -10.43 -10.96 -54.62
CA ALA A 577 -10.15 -9.52 -54.50
C ALA A 577 -10.91 -8.68 -55.54
N PRO A 578 -11.18 -7.39 -55.28
CA PRO A 578 -11.44 -6.42 -56.33
C PRO A 578 -10.34 -5.35 -56.45
N ASN A 579 -10.05 -5.05 -57.71
CA ASN A 579 -9.23 -3.95 -58.21
C ASN A 579 -9.97 -2.59 -58.11
N ASN A 580 -9.19 -1.52 -57.83
CA ASN A 580 -9.14 -0.15 -58.39
C ASN A 580 -10.41 0.48 -59.05
N PRO A 581 -10.62 1.83 -58.97
CA PRO A 581 -9.78 2.73 -59.78
C PRO A 581 -9.52 4.18 -59.28
N SER A 582 -8.54 4.74 -59.97
CA SER A 582 -8.06 6.13 -60.12
C SER A 582 -9.07 7.27 -60.25
N THR A 583 -8.71 8.43 -59.70
CA THR A 583 -8.95 9.83 -60.17
C THR A 583 -7.88 10.69 -59.48
N GLY A 584 -7.26 11.75 -59.99
CA GLY A 584 -7.42 12.64 -61.15
C GLY A 584 -6.90 14.01 -60.70
N SER A 585 -5.81 14.50 -61.31
CA SER A 585 -5.10 15.74 -60.93
C SER A 585 -5.55 16.98 -61.72
N THR A 586 -5.17 18.16 -61.21
CA THR A 586 -5.18 19.54 -61.80
C THR A 586 -6.52 20.28 -61.73
N GLY A 587 -6.65 21.57 -61.38
CA GLY A 587 -5.72 22.64 -60.99
C GLY A 587 -6.33 24.00 -61.36
N SER A 588 -6.38 24.98 -60.45
CA SER A 588 -6.31 26.45 -60.71
C SER A 588 -6.64 27.30 -59.46
N SER A 589 -5.73 28.22 -59.14
CA SER A 589 -5.87 29.40 -58.25
C SER A 589 -6.39 30.61 -59.07
N PRO A 590 -6.50 31.88 -58.58
CA PRO A 590 -6.11 32.46 -57.27
C PRO A 590 -7.07 33.53 -56.67
N ALA A 591 -6.87 33.89 -55.40
CA ALA A 591 -6.91 35.27 -54.87
C ALA A 591 -6.47 35.32 -53.39
N SER A 592 -5.47 36.14 -53.10
CA SER A 592 -5.08 36.68 -51.78
C SER A 592 -5.50 38.16 -51.75
N PRO A 593 -5.68 38.87 -50.59
CA PRO A 593 -4.69 38.91 -49.48
C PRO A 593 -5.24 39.16 -48.05
N ALA A 594 -4.42 38.86 -47.03
CA ALA A 594 -4.07 39.73 -45.88
C ALA A 594 -3.28 38.94 -44.82
N SER A 595 -2.14 39.48 -44.39
CA SER A 595 -1.19 38.88 -43.45
C SER A 595 -1.48 39.20 -41.97
N PRO A 596 -1.21 38.28 -41.04
CA PRO A 596 -0.81 38.60 -39.66
C PRO A 596 0.53 37.90 -39.25
N PRO A 597 1.10 38.21 -38.05
CA PRO A 597 2.54 38.29 -37.77
C PRO A 597 3.20 36.94 -37.35
N PRO A 598 4.54 36.86 -37.13
CA PRO A 598 5.28 35.61 -37.26
C PRO A 598 5.09 34.69 -36.04
N THR A 599 4.69 33.45 -36.33
CA THR A 599 4.67 32.34 -35.37
C THR A 599 5.91 31.48 -35.57
N ALA A 600 6.53 31.07 -34.46
CA ALA A 600 7.74 30.27 -34.41
C ALA A 600 7.63 28.97 -35.23
N THR A 601 8.68 28.69 -35.99
CA THR A 601 8.81 27.56 -36.91
C THR A 601 8.96 26.24 -36.15
N ASP A 602 7.95 25.39 -36.27
CA ASP A 602 7.99 23.97 -35.93
C ASP A 602 8.83 23.19 -36.98
N PRO A 603 9.75 22.29 -36.60
CA PRO A 603 10.58 21.58 -37.56
C PRO A 603 9.80 20.50 -38.33
N THR A 604 10.00 20.50 -39.65
CA THR A 604 9.38 19.61 -40.64
C THR A 604 9.60 18.11 -40.38
N PRO A 605 8.69 17.23 -40.91
CA PRO A 605 8.67 15.79 -40.60
C PRO A 605 9.89 14.99 -41.10
N ALA A 606 10.73 15.58 -41.94
CA ALA A 606 11.92 14.95 -42.49
C ALA A 606 13.05 14.75 -41.46
N ASN A 607 12.97 15.38 -40.27
CA ASN A 607 14.04 15.32 -39.27
C ASN A 607 13.79 14.37 -38.08
N ARG A 608 12.57 13.82 -37.92
CA ARG A 608 12.28 12.85 -36.83
C ARG A 608 13.03 11.53 -37.02
N GLY A 609 13.21 11.09 -38.27
CA GLY A 609 13.97 9.88 -38.58
C GLY A 609 15.46 9.99 -38.22
N SER A 610 16.05 11.18 -38.33
CA SER A 610 17.46 11.40 -37.99
C SER A 610 17.69 11.44 -36.47
N LEU A 611 16.71 11.96 -35.71
CA LEU A 611 16.75 12.02 -34.25
C LEU A 611 16.66 10.62 -33.63
N PHE A 612 15.72 9.78 -34.09
CA PHE A 612 15.62 8.39 -33.60
C PHE A 612 16.87 7.56 -33.97
N LYS A 613 17.47 7.79 -35.13
CA LYS A 613 18.72 7.13 -35.53
C LYS A 613 19.92 7.61 -34.70
N ARG A 614 19.93 8.88 -34.27
CA ARG A 614 20.95 9.42 -33.34
C ARG A 614 20.76 8.91 -31.91
N ILE A 615 19.53 8.77 -31.44
CA ILE A 615 19.22 8.20 -30.11
C ILE A 615 19.56 6.71 -30.06
N ALA A 616 19.26 5.94 -31.12
CA ALA A 616 19.65 4.54 -31.22
C ALA A 616 21.18 4.38 -31.23
N ARG A 617 21.90 5.18 -32.04
CA ARG A 617 23.38 5.18 -32.04
C ARG A 617 23.98 5.60 -30.69
N ALA A 618 23.38 6.55 -29.99
CA ALA A 618 23.83 6.96 -28.66
C ALA A 618 23.59 5.86 -27.61
N ARG A 619 22.51 5.08 -27.74
CA ARG A 619 22.21 3.94 -26.88
C ARG A 619 23.17 2.77 -27.12
N ASP A 620 23.50 2.50 -28.38
CA ASP A 620 24.45 1.46 -28.75
C ASP A 620 25.89 1.85 -28.39
N ALA A 621 26.26 3.13 -28.55
CA ALA A 621 27.55 3.65 -28.09
C ALA A 621 27.69 3.58 -26.55
N ARG A 622 26.62 3.82 -25.80
CA ARG A 622 26.62 3.64 -24.33
C ARG A 622 26.72 2.16 -23.93
N ARG A 623 26.10 1.25 -24.69
CA ARG A 623 26.25 -0.20 -24.46
C ARG A 623 27.65 -0.70 -24.79
N ALA A 624 28.25 -0.21 -25.88
CA ALA A 624 29.63 -0.53 -26.25
C ALA A 624 30.63 0.05 -25.24
N ALA A 625 30.43 1.28 -24.75
CA ALA A 625 31.27 1.88 -23.72
C ALA A 625 31.13 1.14 -22.37
N ALA A 626 29.93 0.68 -22.02
CA ALA A 626 29.71 -0.14 -20.82
C ALA A 626 30.34 -1.52 -20.95
N ALA A 627 30.31 -2.13 -22.14
CA ALA A 627 30.99 -3.41 -22.41
C ALA A 627 32.51 -3.25 -22.36
N ALA A 628 33.06 -2.19 -22.95
CA ALA A 628 34.49 -1.89 -22.91
C ALA A 628 34.97 -1.55 -21.48
N ALA A 629 34.15 -0.87 -20.67
CA ALA A 629 34.44 -0.63 -19.26
C ALA A 629 34.41 -1.94 -18.43
N ALA A 630 33.52 -2.87 -18.79
CA ALA A 630 33.47 -4.20 -18.16
C ALA A 630 34.68 -5.06 -18.53
N GLU A 631 35.14 -5.01 -19.79
CA GLU A 631 36.36 -5.71 -20.22
C GLU A 631 37.65 -5.09 -19.63
N GLY A 632 37.68 -3.76 -19.46
CA GLY A 632 38.78 -3.07 -18.76
C GLY A 632 38.89 -3.45 -17.29
N ALA A 633 37.76 -3.59 -16.59
CA ALA A 633 37.72 -4.00 -15.18
C ALA A 633 38.20 -5.45 -14.98
N VAL A 634 37.95 -6.35 -15.94
CA VAL A 634 38.42 -7.74 -15.89
C VAL A 634 39.92 -7.86 -16.18
N ALA A 635 40.48 -6.96 -17.00
CA ALA A 635 41.91 -6.94 -17.30
C ALA A 635 42.78 -6.42 -16.12
N GLU A 636 42.25 -5.48 -15.33
CA GLU A 636 42.93 -4.90 -14.17
C GLU A 636 42.93 -5.85 -12.95
N GLU A 637 41.88 -6.68 -12.80
CA GLU A 637 41.77 -7.69 -11.75
C GLU A 637 42.65 -8.95 -12.05
N GLY A 638 42.87 -9.26 -13.33
CA GLY A 638 43.71 -10.40 -13.73
C GLY A 638 45.21 -10.21 -13.47
N THR A 639 45.71 -8.97 -13.49
CA THR A 639 47.13 -8.67 -13.25
C THR A 639 47.49 -8.60 -11.76
N THR A 640 46.55 -8.21 -10.91
CA THR A 640 46.72 -8.19 -9.44
C THR A 640 46.68 -9.62 -8.86
N VAL A 641 45.77 -10.47 -9.33
CA VAL A 641 45.66 -11.87 -8.87
C VAL A 641 46.88 -12.71 -9.26
N ALA A 642 47.48 -12.47 -10.44
CA ALA A 642 48.69 -13.18 -10.86
C ALA A 642 49.94 -12.82 -10.03
N ALA A 643 50.03 -11.57 -9.55
CA ALA A 643 51.12 -11.13 -8.67
C ALA A 643 50.97 -11.68 -7.24
N GLU A 644 49.74 -11.71 -6.73
CA GLU A 644 49.43 -12.20 -5.37
C GLU A 644 49.56 -13.73 -5.25
N THR A 645 49.19 -14.46 -6.31
CA THR A 645 49.36 -15.93 -6.37
C THR A 645 50.84 -16.33 -6.41
N LYS A 646 51.70 -15.51 -7.03
CA LYS A 646 53.16 -15.76 -7.06
C LYS A 646 53.82 -15.50 -5.70
N ALA A 647 53.31 -14.55 -4.91
CA ALA A 647 53.80 -14.28 -3.56
C ALA A 647 53.39 -15.38 -2.57
N LEU A 648 52.17 -15.91 -2.68
CA LEU A 648 51.68 -17.01 -1.83
C LEU A 648 52.43 -18.33 -2.06
N VAL A 649 52.72 -18.67 -3.32
CA VAL A 649 53.49 -19.89 -3.64
C VAL A 649 54.97 -19.78 -3.22
N SER A 650 55.51 -18.56 -3.15
CA SER A 650 56.86 -18.33 -2.62
C SER A 650 56.92 -18.49 -1.10
N GLY A 651 55.88 -18.04 -0.38
CA GLY A 651 55.79 -18.15 1.08
C GLY A 651 55.65 -19.59 1.57
N GLU A 652 54.84 -20.41 0.88
CA GLU A 652 54.66 -21.83 1.25
C GLU A 652 55.94 -22.66 1.10
N ARG A 653 56.78 -22.37 0.09
CA ARG A 653 58.07 -23.06 -0.09
C ARG A 653 59.11 -22.70 0.97
N GLU A 654 58.99 -21.52 1.57
CA GLU A 654 59.89 -21.09 2.64
C GLU A 654 59.49 -21.70 3.99
N THR A 655 58.18 -21.84 4.24
CA THR A 655 57.66 -22.54 5.42
C THR A 655 57.85 -24.05 5.37
N GLU A 656 57.85 -24.66 4.18
CA GLU A 656 58.15 -26.08 4.01
C GLU A 656 59.65 -26.38 4.23
N ARG A 657 60.55 -25.48 3.82
CA ARG A 657 61.99 -25.57 4.12
C ARG A 657 62.35 -25.37 5.59
N GLU A 658 61.56 -24.60 6.34
CA GLU A 658 61.72 -24.46 7.80
C GLU A 658 61.17 -25.66 8.58
N ARG A 659 60.27 -26.46 7.99
CA ARG A 659 59.80 -27.72 8.60
C ARG A 659 60.73 -28.91 8.37
N GLU A 660 61.56 -28.86 7.33
CA GLU A 660 62.55 -29.89 7.01
C GLU A 660 63.91 -29.68 7.70
N ARG A 661 64.14 -28.51 8.31
CA ARG A 661 65.28 -28.24 9.20
C ARG A 661 64.90 -28.45 10.65
#